data_AF-A0A3D1IPI0-F1
#
_entry.id   AF-A0A3D1IPI0-F1
#
_cell.length_a   1.000
_cell.length_b   1.000
_cell.length_c   1.000
_cell.angle_alpha   90.00
_cell.angle_beta   90.00
_cell.angle_gamma   90.00
#
_symmetry.space_group_name_H-M   'P 1'
#
loop_
_entity.id
_entity.type
_entity.pdbx_description
1 polymer ?
#
loop_
_entity_poly.entity_id
_entity_poly.type
_entity_poly.pdbx_seq_one_letter_code
_entity_poly.pdbx_strand_id
1 'polypeptide(L)'
;CISCHGPEKQKAKVRLDALETVDAVDLQKLFSKIQQVVQLGEMPPEEEKQPSESEKKILKQWLDSQLTGKAAEALAEKLRRFEYGNVTSHEDLFSGKYAEATGYTLDRRWLISEFIFNEKINRLLNYHPTRTIYGTAQSVQGDSGVHWSPKTERGNKFRRTISNPYLLPEKVGVRYSSHKRLTTGHLLTMVGNAKRVAGHMSSEAIMKAHYPAMHALMKSELDHHDTLRSRERFMRTYSFLERLLNDIYGEAHEKLLPTVVRKEIPYPGPPKHSARGIQKRHDNLGFLVRFDQEDIRAILQGVATYKRTAFKVDEIREKSELDGKGRPVWAPYTEADFAEFENIIQQCETEWYREGVTDHRIINRITTMKLFYDTWDMNKLYLHVKNGNFGAPKYMPLNDAEMAVITSAIKKHRKQSDRHQQIIEKCLADWQAAFRAERESVGGADETLIATFLIELYAQIFERKPTDSELAENIKQFKLYASKLDRQKAIAKLIESLLLSTEFAYRNEFGEGEPDEHGRRMMSPRNASYALAYALTDASPDSELEKAAREGRLKTRGDYEREVRRMLKRRDRWTIIDEAVQAANINPSVTDQPIRKLRFFRDFFGYPKAMTVFKDDSRFGAGRHEPAVSRLIDEADMLVEYILEKDERVFEELLTTEKFYLYHSGDNQAMKVGSGELKKVYEYFRKFDWETWEPDDVVPHKEFMLTIWEFRKARGGDNKSLLSTLKRMMPALERHFSAGQANGMPYMKVSMGFWHGGNVLGRTGQQMRGEQVASYWNIDWKKWDYPPVQPAAIPNRKGILTHPAWLIAHAQNLETDPIHRGKWIREKLLAGTIPDVPITVDAVIPPDPHKTLRQRMEKRTGA
;
A
#
# COMPACT_ATOMS: atom_id res chain seq x y z
N CYS A 1 -22.43 -10.17 -51.35
CA CYS A 1 -20.96 -10.01 -51.38
C CYS A 1 -20.46 -9.43 -52.71
N ILE A 2 -20.70 -10.06 -53.87
CA ILE A 2 -20.20 -9.59 -55.19
C ILE A 2 -20.67 -8.18 -55.55
N SER A 3 -21.90 -7.77 -55.21
CA SER A 3 -22.39 -6.40 -55.45
C SER A 3 -21.54 -5.29 -54.79
N CYS A 4 -20.84 -5.60 -53.69
CA CYS A 4 -20.00 -4.66 -52.94
C CYS A 4 -18.50 -4.90 -53.11
N HIS A 5 -18.11 -6.09 -53.55
CA HIS A 5 -16.73 -6.57 -53.69
C HIS A 5 -16.50 -7.23 -55.05
N GLY A 6 -17.12 -6.68 -56.09
CA GLY A 6 -17.11 -7.19 -57.45
C GLY A 6 -16.23 -6.35 -58.38
N PRO A 7 -16.41 -6.49 -59.71
CA PRO A 7 -15.64 -5.73 -60.67
C PRO A 7 -15.94 -4.23 -60.62
N GLU A 8 -17.20 -3.86 -60.39
CA GLU A 8 -17.71 -2.48 -60.40
C GLU A 8 -17.48 -1.74 -59.08
N LYS A 9 -17.49 -2.45 -57.95
CA LYS A 9 -17.39 -1.87 -56.61
C LYS A 9 -16.48 -2.72 -55.73
N GLN A 10 -15.44 -2.12 -55.19
CA GLN A 10 -14.42 -2.79 -54.37
C GLN A 10 -14.33 -2.14 -52.99
N LYS A 11 -15.40 -2.24 -52.20
CA LYS A 11 -15.40 -1.71 -50.82
C LYS A 11 -14.22 -2.32 -50.05
N ALA A 12 -13.53 -1.50 -49.27
CA ALA A 12 -12.32 -1.88 -48.52
C ALA A 12 -11.19 -2.50 -49.37
N LYS A 13 -11.15 -2.24 -50.69
CA LYS A 13 -10.18 -2.80 -51.64
C LYS A 13 -10.16 -4.33 -51.70
N VAL A 14 -11.30 -4.96 -51.43
CA VAL A 14 -11.49 -6.42 -51.52
C VAL A 14 -12.30 -6.75 -52.77
N ARG A 15 -11.84 -7.74 -53.53
CA ARG A 15 -12.48 -8.28 -54.74
C ARG A 15 -12.71 -9.78 -54.57
N LEU A 16 -13.95 -10.23 -54.74
CA LEU A 16 -14.40 -11.61 -54.46
C LEU A 16 -14.88 -12.36 -55.71
N ASP A 17 -14.98 -11.70 -56.87
CA ASP A 17 -15.30 -12.32 -58.16
C ASP A 17 -14.10 -13.03 -58.81
N ALA A 18 -12.88 -12.73 -58.38
CA ALA A 18 -11.63 -13.24 -58.99
C ALA A 18 -10.73 -13.94 -57.97
N LEU A 19 -11.29 -14.76 -57.07
CA LEU A 19 -10.54 -15.42 -55.98
C LEU A 19 -9.40 -16.31 -56.49
N GLU A 20 -9.55 -16.91 -57.67
CA GLU A 20 -8.54 -17.76 -58.32
C GLU A 20 -7.25 -17.00 -58.68
N THR A 21 -7.32 -15.67 -58.76
CA THR A 21 -6.18 -14.81 -59.10
C THR A 21 -5.36 -14.38 -57.87
N VAL A 22 -5.82 -14.71 -56.66
CA VAL A 22 -5.18 -14.34 -55.41
C VAL A 22 -4.16 -15.43 -55.01
N ASP A 23 -2.97 -15.02 -54.58
CA ASP A 23 -1.96 -15.93 -54.04
C ASP A 23 -2.52 -16.79 -52.89
N ALA A 24 -2.11 -18.05 -52.81
CA ALA A 24 -2.64 -19.01 -51.84
C ALA A 24 -2.53 -18.56 -50.38
N VAL A 25 -1.45 -17.84 -50.01
CA VAL A 25 -1.26 -17.32 -48.64
C VAL A 25 -2.20 -16.16 -48.36
N ASP A 26 -2.37 -15.25 -49.32
CA ASP A 26 -3.27 -14.11 -49.17
C ASP A 26 -4.74 -14.52 -49.26
N LEU A 27 -5.05 -15.58 -50.01
CA LEU A 27 -6.38 -16.17 -50.07
C LEU A 27 -6.78 -16.78 -48.72
N GLN A 28 -5.88 -17.47 -48.02
CA GLN A 28 -6.09 -17.94 -46.64
C GLN A 28 -6.37 -16.77 -45.67
N LYS A 29 -5.62 -15.65 -45.77
CA LYS A 29 -5.87 -14.46 -44.96
C LYS A 29 -7.23 -13.82 -45.29
N LEU A 30 -7.59 -13.79 -46.57
CA LEU A 30 -8.86 -13.24 -47.04
C LEU A 30 -10.04 -14.07 -46.52
N PHE A 31 -10.01 -15.41 -46.66
CA PHE A 31 -11.04 -16.28 -46.10
C PHE A 31 -11.15 -16.16 -44.59
N SER A 32 -10.02 -16.08 -43.88
CA SER A 32 -10.01 -15.86 -42.44
C SER A 32 -10.70 -14.54 -42.05
N LYS A 33 -10.45 -13.48 -42.81
CA LYS A 33 -11.09 -12.17 -42.61
C LYS A 33 -12.59 -12.21 -42.94
N ILE A 34 -12.99 -12.83 -44.06
CA ILE A 34 -14.40 -12.99 -44.45
C ILE A 34 -15.15 -13.76 -43.36
N GLN A 35 -14.59 -14.87 -42.90
CA GLN A 35 -15.20 -15.66 -41.84
C GLN A 35 -15.35 -14.86 -40.55
N GLN A 36 -14.34 -14.08 -40.18
CA GLN A 36 -14.43 -13.21 -39.01
C GLN A 36 -15.60 -12.20 -39.13
N VAL A 37 -15.68 -11.44 -40.23
CA VAL A 37 -16.71 -10.39 -40.38
C VAL A 37 -18.12 -10.97 -40.55
N VAL A 38 -18.25 -12.14 -41.18
CA VAL A 38 -19.53 -12.87 -41.29
C VAL A 38 -19.94 -13.46 -39.94
N GLN A 39 -18.99 -13.99 -39.17
CA GLN A 39 -19.24 -14.51 -37.82
C GLN A 39 -19.73 -13.40 -36.88
N LEU A 40 -19.15 -12.20 -36.99
CA LEU A 40 -19.52 -11.03 -36.19
C LEU A 40 -20.76 -10.29 -36.71
N GLY A 41 -21.31 -10.69 -37.86
CA GLY A 41 -22.46 -10.01 -38.48
C GLY A 41 -22.15 -8.62 -39.03
N GLU A 42 -20.86 -8.28 -39.18
CA GLU A 42 -20.41 -7.00 -39.74
C GLU A 42 -20.58 -6.94 -41.26
N MET A 43 -20.71 -8.09 -41.92
CA MET A 43 -20.89 -8.21 -43.36
C MET A 43 -22.00 -9.21 -43.72
N PRO A 44 -22.95 -8.83 -44.59
CA PRO A 44 -23.12 -7.50 -45.25
C PRO A 44 -23.29 -6.33 -44.26
N PRO A 45 -23.18 -5.05 -44.69
CA PRO A 45 -23.48 -3.90 -43.83
C PRO A 45 -24.93 -3.92 -43.32
N GLU A 46 -25.22 -3.15 -42.28
CA GLU A 46 -26.55 -3.09 -41.64
C GLU A 46 -27.65 -2.60 -42.60
N GLU A 47 -27.31 -1.72 -43.56
CA GLU A 47 -28.23 -1.21 -44.57
C GLU A 47 -28.52 -2.20 -45.71
N GLU A 48 -27.81 -3.33 -45.73
CA GLU A 48 -27.95 -4.37 -46.75
C GLU A 48 -28.59 -5.63 -46.15
N LYS A 49 -29.23 -6.43 -47.01
CA LYS A 49 -29.91 -7.65 -46.56
C LYS A 49 -28.92 -8.66 -45.98
N GLN A 50 -29.07 -8.97 -44.68
CA GLN A 50 -28.32 -10.01 -44.01
C GLN A 50 -28.74 -11.41 -44.48
N PRO A 51 -27.80 -12.37 -44.56
CA PRO A 51 -28.14 -13.78 -44.74
C PRO A 51 -28.91 -14.32 -43.53
N SER A 52 -29.84 -15.26 -43.77
CA SER A 52 -30.50 -16.03 -42.72
C SER A 52 -29.50 -16.90 -41.94
N GLU A 53 -29.86 -17.34 -40.73
CA GLU A 53 -28.98 -18.20 -39.92
C GLU A 53 -28.62 -19.52 -40.63
N SER A 54 -29.54 -20.09 -41.43
CA SER A 54 -29.26 -21.25 -42.28
C SER A 54 -28.24 -20.94 -43.38
N GLU A 55 -28.38 -19.79 -44.06
CA GLU A 55 -27.44 -19.37 -45.11
C GLU A 55 -26.07 -19.03 -44.52
N LYS A 56 -26.04 -18.37 -43.35
CA LYS A 56 -24.80 -18.13 -42.60
C LYS A 56 -24.12 -19.43 -42.23
N LYS A 57 -24.86 -20.44 -41.76
CA LYS A 57 -24.30 -21.75 -41.40
C LYS A 57 -23.65 -22.43 -42.61
N ILE A 58 -24.31 -22.41 -43.77
CA ILE A 58 -23.76 -22.95 -45.03
C ILE A 58 -22.49 -22.18 -45.43
N LEU A 59 -22.54 -20.85 -45.39
CA LEU A 59 -21.40 -20.00 -45.74
C LEU A 59 -20.21 -20.24 -44.79
N LYS A 60 -20.46 -20.40 -43.48
CA LYS A 60 -19.43 -20.71 -42.49
C LYS A 60 -18.80 -22.07 -42.74
N GLN A 61 -19.61 -23.12 -42.95
CA GLN A 61 -19.10 -24.46 -43.28
C GLN A 61 -18.23 -24.45 -44.54
N TRP A 62 -18.62 -23.68 -45.55
CA TRP A 62 -17.80 -23.50 -46.74
C TRP A 62 -16.49 -22.77 -46.40
N LEU A 63 -16.52 -21.64 -45.70
CA LEU A 63 -15.31 -20.90 -45.31
C LEU A 63 -14.37 -21.75 -44.45
N ASP A 64 -14.90 -22.52 -43.50
CA ASP A 64 -14.15 -23.48 -42.70
C ASP A 64 -13.43 -24.51 -43.57
N SER A 65 -14.11 -25.04 -44.60
CA SER A 65 -13.49 -25.98 -45.55
C SER A 65 -12.36 -25.36 -46.38
N GLN A 66 -12.36 -24.03 -46.55
CA GLN A 66 -11.33 -23.33 -47.30
C GLN A 66 -10.12 -22.96 -46.43
N LEU A 67 -10.26 -22.93 -45.11
CA LEU A 67 -9.17 -22.61 -44.19
C LEU A 67 -8.35 -23.84 -43.81
N THR A 68 -7.03 -23.76 -43.96
CA THR A 68 -6.13 -24.87 -43.62
C THR A 68 -4.90 -24.39 -42.84
N GLY A 69 -4.25 -25.32 -42.13
CA GLY A 69 -2.98 -25.10 -41.42
C GLY A 69 -3.00 -23.91 -40.45
N LYS A 70 -1.93 -23.10 -40.48
CA LYS A 70 -1.71 -21.98 -39.55
C LYS A 70 -2.82 -20.92 -39.58
N ALA A 71 -3.48 -20.71 -40.73
CA ALA A 71 -4.53 -19.70 -40.85
C ALA A 71 -5.81 -20.12 -40.11
N ALA A 72 -6.19 -21.40 -40.23
CA ALA A 72 -7.29 -21.99 -39.47
C ALA A 72 -7.00 -21.95 -37.96
N GLU A 73 -5.80 -22.37 -37.54
CA GLU A 73 -5.37 -22.34 -36.14
C GLU A 73 -5.38 -20.90 -35.58
N ALA A 74 -4.84 -19.93 -36.31
CA ALA A 74 -4.80 -18.54 -35.90
C ALA A 74 -6.21 -17.92 -35.77
N LEU A 75 -7.13 -18.24 -36.67
CA LEU A 75 -8.53 -17.78 -36.57
C LEU A 75 -9.23 -18.44 -35.39
N ALA A 76 -9.09 -19.76 -35.22
CA ALA A 76 -9.67 -20.48 -34.09
C ALA A 76 -9.17 -19.96 -32.75
N GLU A 77 -7.87 -19.66 -32.63
CA GLU A 77 -7.29 -19.01 -31.46
C GLU A 77 -7.86 -17.59 -31.28
N LYS A 78 -7.91 -16.78 -32.35
CA LYS A 78 -8.42 -15.40 -32.32
C LYS A 78 -9.87 -15.34 -31.83
N LEU A 79 -10.74 -16.20 -32.36
CA LEU A 79 -12.16 -16.26 -31.98
C LEU A 79 -12.37 -16.73 -30.54
N ARG A 80 -11.38 -17.40 -29.91
CA ARG A 80 -11.41 -17.74 -28.48
C ARG A 80 -10.94 -16.61 -27.57
N ARG A 81 -10.31 -15.55 -28.09
CA ARG A 81 -9.86 -14.40 -27.28
C ARG A 81 -11.06 -13.62 -26.77
N PHE A 82 -10.94 -13.04 -25.58
CA PHE A 82 -12.05 -12.34 -24.90
C PHE A 82 -12.70 -11.23 -25.75
N GLU A 83 -11.92 -10.59 -26.63
CA GLU A 83 -12.38 -9.53 -27.55
C GLU A 83 -13.40 -10.04 -28.59
N TYR A 84 -13.39 -11.34 -28.90
CA TYR A 84 -14.21 -11.94 -29.96
C TYR A 84 -15.12 -13.06 -29.44
N GLY A 85 -14.64 -13.88 -28.50
CA GLY A 85 -15.32 -15.07 -28.00
C GLY A 85 -16.55 -14.83 -27.12
N ASN A 86 -16.83 -13.56 -26.79
CA ASN A 86 -18.02 -13.14 -26.04
C ASN A 86 -18.84 -12.07 -26.76
N VAL A 87 -18.58 -11.81 -28.05
CA VAL A 87 -19.37 -10.83 -28.80
C VAL A 87 -20.78 -11.39 -28.97
N THR A 88 -21.76 -10.62 -28.50
CA THR A 88 -23.18 -10.92 -28.61
C THR A 88 -23.87 -9.67 -29.13
N SER A 89 -24.89 -9.85 -29.97
CA SER A 89 -25.71 -8.74 -30.44
C SER A 89 -26.37 -8.04 -29.24
N HIS A 90 -26.37 -6.70 -29.24
CA HIS A 90 -27.06 -5.92 -28.22
C HIS A 90 -28.55 -6.26 -28.19
N GLU A 91 -29.17 -6.44 -29.35
CA GLU A 91 -30.57 -6.85 -29.47
C GLU A 91 -30.79 -8.23 -28.86
N ASP A 92 -29.95 -9.22 -29.18
CA ASP A 92 -30.08 -10.57 -28.61
C ASP A 92 -29.95 -10.55 -27.08
N LEU A 93 -29.04 -9.73 -26.54
CA LEU A 93 -28.81 -9.59 -25.10
C LEU A 93 -30.02 -9.01 -24.35
N PHE A 94 -30.74 -8.06 -24.97
CA PHE A 94 -31.82 -7.32 -24.32
C PHE A 94 -33.25 -7.67 -24.82
N SER A 95 -33.38 -8.48 -25.86
CA SER A 95 -34.67 -8.90 -26.43
C SER A 95 -35.49 -9.79 -25.49
N GLY A 96 -34.84 -10.44 -24.51
CA GLY A 96 -35.46 -11.46 -23.67
C GLY A 96 -35.65 -12.81 -24.37
N LYS A 97 -35.32 -12.94 -25.66
CA LYS A 97 -35.48 -14.17 -26.45
C LYS A 97 -34.77 -15.38 -25.83
N TYR A 98 -33.60 -15.16 -25.25
CA TYR A 98 -32.78 -16.21 -24.62
C TYR A 98 -32.88 -16.22 -23.10
N ALA A 99 -33.91 -15.57 -22.53
CA ALA A 99 -34.11 -15.46 -21.07
C ALA A 99 -34.12 -16.81 -20.34
N GLU A 100 -34.66 -17.85 -20.98
CA GLU A 100 -34.81 -19.20 -20.43
C GLU A 100 -33.73 -20.18 -20.93
N ALA A 101 -32.77 -19.69 -21.73
CA ALA A 101 -31.67 -20.51 -22.19
C ALA A 101 -30.66 -20.78 -21.06
N THR A 102 -30.10 -22.00 -21.02
CA THR A 102 -29.03 -22.35 -20.08
C THR A 102 -27.75 -21.58 -20.40
N GLY A 103 -27.22 -20.89 -19.39
CA GLY A 103 -26.01 -20.05 -19.48
C GLY A 103 -24.70 -20.83 -19.48
N TYR A 104 -24.55 -21.80 -20.38
CA TYR A 104 -23.32 -22.58 -20.51
C TYR A 104 -22.14 -21.73 -21.00
N THR A 105 -20.97 -21.91 -20.39
CA THR A 105 -19.72 -21.28 -20.82
C THR A 105 -18.64 -22.34 -21.05
N LEU A 106 -17.69 -22.04 -21.94
CA LEU A 106 -16.44 -22.79 -22.02
C LEU A 106 -15.62 -22.56 -20.75
N ASP A 107 -14.79 -23.54 -20.41
CA ASP A 107 -13.83 -23.45 -19.31
C ASP A 107 -12.84 -22.31 -19.57
N ARG A 108 -12.73 -21.39 -18.60
CA ARG A 108 -11.87 -20.20 -18.71
C ARG A 108 -11.05 -19.97 -17.44
N ARG A 109 -9.91 -19.30 -17.63
CA ARG A 109 -9.12 -18.72 -16.53
C ARG A 109 -8.95 -17.24 -16.78
N TRP A 110 -9.25 -16.45 -15.75
CA TRP A 110 -9.16 -14.99 -15.78
C TRP A 110 -8.08 -14.54 -14.83
N LEU A 111 -7.18 -13.69 -15.30
CA LEU A 111 -6.22 -13.02 -14.42
C LEU A 111 -7.01 -12.14 -13.44
N ILE A 112 -6.71 -12.20 -12.15
CA ILE A 112 -7.35 -11.30 -11.17
C ILE A 112 -6.84 -9.87 -11.33
N SER A 113 -7.65 -8.89 -10.93
CA SER A 113 -7.20 -7.49 -10.89
C SER A 113 -6.21 -7.25 -9.75
N GLU A 114 -5.45 -6.17 -9.85
CA GLU A 114 -4.63 -5.63 -8.78
C GLU A 114 -5.41 -5.40 -7.48
N PHE A 115 -6.67 -4.97 -7.56
CA PHE A 115 -7.50 -4.73 -6.37
C PHE A 115 -7.88 -6.05 -5.67
N ILE A 116 -8.25 -7.07 -6.44
CA ILE A 116 -8.54 -8.41 -5.90
C ILE A 116 -7.29 -9.02 -5.28
N PHE A 117 -6.12 -8.82 -5.91
CA PHE A 117 -4.86 -9.23 -5.32
C PHE A 117 -4.59 -8.54 -3.98
N ASN A 118 -4.80 -7.22 -3.89
CA ASN A 118 -4.63 -6.48 -2.64
C ASN A 118 -5.52 -7.06 -1.53
N GLU A 119 -6.79 -7.36 -1.81
CA GLU A 119 -7.70 -7.94 -0.82
C GLU A 119 -7.32 -9.36 -0.40
N LYS A 120 -6.90 -10.20 -1.35
CA LYS A 120 -6.35 -11.54 -1.02
C LYS A 120 -5.15 -11.42 -0.07
N ILE A 121 -4.21 -10.53 -0.35
CA ILE A 121 -3.05 -10.28 0.52
C ILE A 121 -3.47 -9.72 1.87
N ASN A 122 -4.41 -8.77 1.91
CA ASN A 122 -4.90 -8.18 3.15
C ASN A 122 -5.46 -9.24 4.09
N ARG A 123 -6.25 -10.19 3.56
CA ARG A 123 -6.75 -11.34 4.32
C ARG A 123 -5.61 -12.21 4.86
N LEU A 124 -4.66 -12.63 4.02
CA LEU A 124 -3.56 -13.51 4.43
C LEU A 124 -2.63 -12.87 5.46
N LEU A 125 -2.56 -11.54 5.48
CA LEU A 125 -1.78 -10.77 6.45
C LEU A 125 -2.58 -10.31 7.67
N ASN A 126 -3.85 -10.73 7.78
CA ASN A 126 -4.79 -10.26 8.81
C ASN A 126 -4.80 -8.72 8.91
N TYR A 127 -4.65 -8.05 7.77
CA TYR A 127 -4.60 -6.59 7.68
C TYR A 127 -6.01 -6.07 7.38
N HIS A 128 -6.50 -5.20 8.26
CA HIS A 128 -7.83 -4.59 8.14
C HIS A 128 -7.64 -3.08 7.97
N PRO A 129 -7.60 -2.59 6.72
CA PRO A 129 -7.30 -1.20 6.47
C PRO A 129 -8.45 -0.30 6.93
N THR A 130 -8.08 0.83 7.53
CA THR A 130 -9.01 1.89 7.92
C THR A 130 -8.53 3.22 7.35
N ARG A 131 -9.49 4.10 7.04
CA ARG A 131 -9.27 5.45 6.52
C ARG A 131 -10.14 6.45 7.24
N THR A 132 -9.65 7.67 7.41
CA THR A 132 -10.48 8.77 7.89
C THR A 132 -11.31 9.33 6.73
N ILE A 133 -12.61 9.08 6.76
CA ILE A 133 -13.57 9.53 5.75
C ILE A 133 -14.57 10.44 6.47
N TYR A 134 -14.75 11.67 5.99
CA TYR A 134 -15.58 12.68 6.67
C TYR A 134 -15.22 12.88 8.16
N GLY A 135 -13.94 12.74 8.51
CA GLY A 135 -13.46 12.87 9.90
C GLY A 135 -13.66 11.63 10.78
N THR A 136 -14.27 10.57 10.26
CA THR A 136 -14.52 9.34 11.00
C THR A 136 -13.62 8.22 10.48
N ALA A 137 -13.06 7.39 11.36
CA ALA A 137 -12.33 6.21 10.96
C ALA A 137 -13.29 5.14 10.41
N GLN A 138 -13.18 4.84 9.12
CA GLN A 138 -13.99 3.86 8.39
C GLN A 138 -13.12 2.68 7.95
N SER A 139 -13.66 1.46 7.98
CA SER A 139 -13.00 0.32 7.34
C SER A 139 -13.12 0.44 5.83
N VAL A 140 -12.03 0.16 5.12
CA VAL A 140 -11.99 0.22 3.64
C VAL A 140 -11.53 -1.11 3.08
N GLN A 141 -11.92 -1.40 1.84
CA GLN A 141 -11.42 -2.53 1.06
C GLN A 141 -10.66 -2.06 -0.18
N GLY A 142 -9.73 -2.88 -0.66
CA GLY A 142 -8.88 -2.63 -1.83
C GLY A 142 -7.58 -1.90 -1.53
N ASP A 143 -7.30 -1.58 -0.26
CA ASP A 143 -6.14 -0.80 0.17
C ASP A 143 -4.85 -1.63 0.16
N SER A 144 -3.85 -1.23 -0.62
CA SER A 144 -2.51 -1.85 -0.62
C SER A 144 -1.71 -1.63 0.65
N GLY A 145 -2.19 -0.85 1.61
CA GLY A 145 -1.42 -0.47 2.79
C GLY A 145 -0.23 0.43 2.48
N VAL A 146 -0.12 0.97 1.26
CA VAL A 146 0.82 2.03 0.89
C VAL A 146 0.18 3.38 1.22
N HIS A 147 0.79 4.11 2.15
CA HIS A 147 0.35 5.45 2.56
C HIS A 147 1.49 6.41 2.29
N TRP A 148 1.32 7.31 1.32
CA TRP A 148 2.38 8.23 0.89
C TRP A 148 2.53 9.46 1.80
N SER A 149 1.74 9.61 2.86
CA SER A 149 1.96 10.61 3.90
C SER A 149 2.58 10.01 5.17
N PRO A 150 3.87 10.25 5.43
CA PRO A 150 4.51 9.90 6.71
C PRO A 150 3.93 10.63 7.92
N LYS A 151 3.17 11.73 7.70
CA LYS A 151 2.75 12.65 8.75
C LYS A 151 1.34 12.38 9.31
N THR A 152 0.45 11.73 8.56
CA THR A 152 -0.97 11.58 8.94
C THR A 152 -1.48 10.14 8.99
N GLU A 153 -0.94 9.23 8.17
CA GLU A 153 -1.43 7.85 8.12
C GLU A 153 -0.29 6.83 8.31
N ARG A 154 -0.26 6.24 9.50
CA ARG A 154 0.67 5.17 9.85
C ARG A 154 0.12 3.83 9.36
N GLY A 155 0.15 3.61 8.05
CA GLY A 155 -0.08 2.28 7.49
C GLY A 155 0.82 1.20 8.07
N ASN A 156 0.36 -0.05 8.05
CA ASN A 156 1.14 -1.20 8.49
C ASN A 156 2.47 -1.29 7.71
N LYS A 157 3.60 -1.15 8.42
CA LYS A 157 4.94 -1.14 7.81
C LYS A 157 5.25 -2.42 7.05
N PHE A 158 4.75 -3.56 7.53
CA PHE A 158 4.96 -4.85 6.88
C PHE A 158 4.14 -4.96 5.58
N ARG A 159 2.86 -4.56 5.60
CA ARG A 159 2.01 -4.60 4.39
C ARG A 159 2.59 -3.80 3.23
N ARG A 160 3.27 -2.67 3.51
CA ARG A 160 3.98 -1.84 2.51
C ARG A 160 5.08 -2.58 1.76
N THR A 161 5.61 -3.66 2.35
CA THR A 161 6.67 -4.46 1.72
C THR A 161 6.13 -5.43 0.67
N ILE A 162 4.81 -5.65 0.60
CA ILE A 162 4.18 -6.50 -0.42
C ILE A 162 3.81 -5.64 -1.62
N SER A 163 4.56 -5.82 -2.71
CA SER A 163 4.35 -5.10 -3.96
C SER A 163 3.20 -5.73 -4.75
N ASN A 164 2.33 -4.93 -5.36
CA ASN A 164 1.32 -5.47 -6.26
C ASN A 164 1.98 -5.85 -7.61
N PRO A 165 2.03 -7.14 -8.00
CA PRO A 165 2.73 -7.54 -9.21
C PRO A 165 2.04 -7.01 -10.47
N TYR A 166 0.73 -6.73 -10.44
CA TYR A 166 -0.05 -6.25 -11.58
C TYR A 166 0.05 -4.75 -11.82
N LEU A 167 0.80 -4.02 -10.97
CA LEU A 167 1.02 -2.58 -11.11
C LEU A 167 2.47 -2.27 -11.51
N LEU A 168 3.24 -3.26 -11.95
CA LEU A 168 4.62 -3.04 -12.39
C LEU A 168 4.62 -2.25 -13.71
N PRO A 169 5.37 -1.14 -13.82
CA PRO A 169 5.41 -0.36 -15.04
C PRO A 169 6.09 -1.14 -16.17
N GLU A 170 5.41 -1.34 -17.30
CA GLU A 170 5.98 -1.95 -18.51
C GLU A 170 6.89 -0.97 -19.31
N LYS A 171 6.99 0.30 -18.90
CA LYS A 171 7.01 1.49 -19.78
C LYS A 171 5.67 1.58 -20.54
N VAL A 172 5.19 2.80 -20.79
CA VAL A 172 3.97 3.14 -21.56
C VAL A 172 2.64 3.06 -20.77
N GLY A 173 1.93 4.18 -20.72
CA GLY A 173 0.64 4.30 -20.04
C GLY A 173 -0.52 3.66 -20.80
N VAL A 174 -1.30 2.85 -20.09
CA VAL A 174 -2.78 2.78 -20.00
C VAL A 174 -3.08 1.69 -18.95
N ARG A 175 -4.08 1.93 -18.10
CA ARG A 175 -4.43 1.12 -16.91
C ARG A 175 -5.42 -0.02 -17.20
N TYR A 176 -5.58 -0.89 -16.21
CA TYR A 176 -6.76 -1.69 -15.84
C TYR A 176 -7.44 -2.46 -16.99
N SER A 177 -6.76 -3.48 -17.51
CA SER A 177 -7.35 -4.70 -18.15
C SER A 177 -6.37 -5.45 -19.05
N SER A 178 -5.18 -4.92 -19.36
CA SER A 178 -4.42 -5.39 -20.53
C SER A 178 -3.03 -5.99 -20.27
N HIS A 179 -2.77 -6.61 -19.11
CA HIS A 179 -1.58 -7.47 -19.03
C HIS A 179 -1.83 -8.71 -19.90
N LYS A 180 -1.27 -8.72 -21.12
CA LYS A 180 -1.41 -9.84 -22.05
C LYS A 180 -0.76 -11.12 -21.50
N ARG A 181 0.19 -11.00 -20.56
CA ARG A 181 0.88 -12.10 -19.87
C ARG A 181 1.70 -11.61 -18.68
N LEU A 182 1.91 -12.46 -17.68
CA LEU A 182 2.91 -12.23 -16.63
C LEU A 182 4.32 -12.39 -17.21
N THR A 183 5.22 -11.44 -16.92
CA THR A 183 6.63 -11.49 -17.35
C THR A 183 7.53 -12.04 -16.23
N THR A 184 8.82 -12.26 -16.52
CA THR A 184 9.81 -12.68 -15.51
C THR A 184 9.91 -11.70 -14.33
N GLY A 185 9.75 -10.39 -14.57
CA GLY A 185 9.74 -9.38 -13.50
C GLY A 185 8.53 -9.51 -12.57
N HIS A 186 7.36 -9.88 -13.11
CA HIS A 186 6.17 -10.18 -12.32
C HIS A 186 6.39 -11.41 -11.45
N LEU A 187 6.95 -12.49 -12.03
CA LEU A 187 7.24 -13.72 -11.28
C LEU A 187 8.23 -13.47 -10.14
N LEU A 188 9.30 -12.70 -10.37
CA LEU A 188 10.25 -12.35 -9.32
C LEU A 188 9.59 -11.60 -8.16
N THR A 189 8.69 -10.67 -8.48
CA THR A 189 7.90 -9.93 -7.49
C THR A 189 6.97 -10.87 -6.72
N MET A 190 6.27 -11.78 -7.41
CA MET A 190 5.41 -12.79 -6.78
C MET A 190 6.20 -13.71 -5.85
N VAL A 191 7.40 -14.16 -6.24
CA VAL A 191 8.28 -14.97 -5.38
C VAL A 191 8.70 -14.20 -4.13
N GLY A 192 9.08 -12.93 -4.28
CA GLY A 192 9.43 -12.08 -3.13
C GLY A 192 8.25 -11.88 -2.17
N ASN A 193 7.06 -11.68 -2.72
CA ASN A 193 5.83 -11.55 -1.94
C ASN A 193 5.44 -12.86 -1.24
N ALA A 194 5.48 -13.99 -1.95
CA ALA A 194 5.16 -15.30 -1.41
C ALA A 194 6.04 -15.61 -0.19
N LYS A 195 7.35 -15.34 -0.27
CA LYS A 195 8.28 -15.48 0.87
C LYS A 195 7.88 -14.65 2.08
N ARG A 196 7.54 -13.37 1.86
CA ARG A 196 7.14 -12.46 2.94
C ARG A 196 5.81 -12.88 3.58
N VAL A 197 4.81 -13.19 2.75
CA VAL A 197 3.49 -13.66 3.24
C VAL A 197 3.63 -14.98 3.97
N ALA A 198 4.38 -15.93 3.43
CA ALA A 198 4.65 -17.21 4.09
C ALA A 198 5.33 -17.02 5.44
N GLY A 199 6.38 -16.19 5.52
CA GLY A 199 7.06 -15.88 6.78
C GLY A 199 6.15 -15.21 7.82
N HIS A 200 5.18 -14.40 7.38
CA HIS A 200 4.16 -13.82 8.26
C HIS A 200 3.20 -14.90 8.78
N MET A 201 2.58 -15.67 7.87
CA MET A 201 1.61 -16.72 8.21
C MET A 201 2.21 -17.80 9.11
N SER A 202 3.47 -18.20 8.85
CA SER A 202 4.17 -19.22 9.64
C SER A 202 4.86 -18.67 10.89
N SER A 203 4.68 -17.39 11.25
CA SER A 203 5.25 -16.85 12.48
C SER A 203 4.49 -17.33 13.70
N GLU A 204 5.18 -17.57 14.82
CA GLU A 204 4.59 -18.12 16.05
C GLU A 204 3.33 -17.36 16.50
N ALA A 205 3.42 -16.02 16.56
CA ALA A 205 2.32 -15.17 16.99
C ALA A 205 1.09 -15.30 16.08
N ILE A 206 1.33 -15.37 14.75
CA ILE A 206 0.25 -15.44 13.76
C ILE A 206 -0.36 -16.84 13.74
N MET A 207 0.45 -17.90 13.83
CA MET A 207 -0.05 -19.27 13.96
C MET A 207 -0.98 -19.41 15.17
N LYS A 208 -0.54 -18.94 16.34
CA LYS A 208 -1.31 -18.96 17.58
C LYS A 208 -2.65 -18.21 17.46
N ALA A 209 -2.67 -17.07 16.78
CA ALA A 209 -3.84 -16.21 16.70
C ALA A 209 -4.85 -16.61 15.60
N HIS A 210 -4.39 -17.13 14.47
CA HIS A 210 -5.21 -17.23 13.26
C HIS A 210 -5.21 -18.62 12.58
N TYR A 211 -4.29 -19.52 12.94
CA TYR A 211 -4.12 -20.81 12.26
C TYR A 211 -4.05 -21.96 13.29
N PRO A 212 -5.17 -22.32 13.94
CA PRO A 212 -5.20 -23.33 14.99
C PRO A 212 -4.67 -24.70 14.57
N ALA A 213 -4.91 -25.16 13.34
CA ALA A 213 -4.40 -26.45 12.89
C ALA A 213 -2.88 -26.40 12.66
N MET A 214 -2.38 -25.31 12.06
CA MET A 214 -0.94 -25.07 11.93
C MET A 214 -0.25 -24.95 13.29
N HIS A 215 -0.85 -24.25 14.24
CA HIS A 215 -0.34 -24.14 15.60
C HIS A 215 -0.33 -25.50 16.31
N ALA A 216 -1.37 -26.32 16.15
CA ALA A 216 -1.42 -27.67 16.71
C ALA A 216 -0.26 -28.55 16.19
N LEU A 217 0.05 -28.47 14.89
CA LEU A 217 1.21 -29.16 14.30
C LEU A 217 2.55 -28.65 14.86
N MET A 218 2.65 -27.35 15.16
CA MET A 218 3.89 -26.72 15.63
C MET A 218 4.07 -26.75 17.15
N LYS A 219 3.03 -27.10 17.92
CA LYS A 219 2.97 -26.90 19.37
C LYS A 219 4.20 -27.45 20.10
N SER A 220 4.57 -28.70 19.86
CA SER A 220 5.72 -29.32 20.52
C SER A 220 7.05 -28.64 20.21
N GLU A 221 7.24 -28.15 18.97
CA GLU A 221 8.44 -27.39 18.60
C GLU A 221 8.46 -26.00 19.25
N LEU A 222 7.31 -25.34 19.33
CA LEU A 222 7.21 -24.02 19.96
C LEU A 222 7.46 -24.11 21.47
N ASP A 223 6.88 -25.11 22.14
CA ASP A 223 7.10 -25.37 23.56
C ASP A 223 8.58 -25.69 23.85
N HIS A 224 9.24 -26.44 22.94
CA HIS A 224 10.68 -26.68 23.01
C HIS A 224 11.50 -25.40 22.81
N HIS A 225 11.16 -24.57 21.82
CA HIS A 225 11.83 -23.28 21.60
C HIS A 225 11.67 -22.33 22.80
N ASP A 226 10.51 -22.31 23.46
CA ASP A 226 10.29 -21.54 24.69
C ASP A 226 11.19 -22.02 25.83
N THR A 227 11.30 -23.34 25.98
CA THR A 227 12.21 -23.97 26.95
C THR A 227 13.66 -23.59 26.66
N LEU A 228 14.11 -23.70 25.41
CA LEU A 228 15.47 -23.30 25.00
C LEU A 228 15.73 -21.81 25.22
N ARG A 229 14.79 -20.93 24.86
CA ARG A 229 14.91 -19.48 25.11
C ARG A 229 15.04 -19.16 26.59
N SER A 230 14.29 -19.86 27.45
CA SER A 230 14.39 -19.73 28.90
C SER A 230 15.78 -20.13 29.41
N ARG A 231 16.26 -21.32 29.01
CA ARG A 231 17.61 -21.82 29.35
C ARG A 231 18.70 -20.88 28.86
N GLU A 232 18.63 -20.47 27.59
CA GLU A 232 19.60 -19.56 26.97
C GLU A 232 19.63 -18.21 27.69
N ARG A 233 18.47 -17.62 28.00
CA ARG A 233 18.40 -16.34 28.72
C ARG A 233 19.03 -16.42 30.11
N PHE A 234 18.79 -17.51 30.83
CA PHE A 234 19.42 -17.77 32.12
C PHE A 234 20.95 -17.87 31.96
N MET A 235 21.43 -18.70 31.03
CA MET A 235 22.86 -18.94 30.85
C MET A 235 23.61 -17.74 30.23
N ARG A 236 22.96 -16.92 29.39
CA ARG A 236 23.55 -15.68 28.83
C ARG A 236 23.69 -14.57 29.85
N THR A 237 23.05 -14.68 31.01
CA THR A 237 23.27 -13.72 32.09
C THR A 237 24.58 -14.07 32.77
N TYR A 238 25.64 -13.30 32.49
CA TYR A 238 27.01 -13.60 32.95
C TYR A 238 27.08 -13.94 34.46
N SER A 239 26.50 -13.10 35.33
CA SER A 239 26.53 -13.32 36.78
C SER A 239 25.78 -14.59 37.22
N PHE A 240 24.81 -15.07 36.44
CA PHE A 240 24.06 -16.28 36.76
C PHE A 240 24.85 -17.51 36.37
N LEU A 241 25.40 -17.52 35.16
CA LEU A 241 26.23 -18.62 34.70
C LEU A 241 27.52 -18.70 35.50
N GLU A 242 28.20 -17.59 35.78
CA GLU A 242 29.41 -17.58 36.60
C GLU A 242 29.15 -18.15 38.00
N ARG A 243 28.04 -17.74 38.64
CA ARG A 243 27.63 -18.32 39.92
C ARG A 243 27.38 -19.83 39.81
N LEU A 244 26.60 -20.27 38.81
CA LEU A 244 26.31 -21.68 38.60
C LEU A 244 27.59 -22.50 38.32
N LEU A 245 28.53 -21.96 37.55
CA LEU A 245 29.80 -22.63 37.28
C LEU A 245 30.66 -22.77 38.54
N ASN A 246 30.64 -21.78 39.43
CA ASN A 246 31.26 -21.90 40.76
C ASN A 246 30.54 -22.95 41.62
N ASP A 247 29.20 -22.97 41.62
CA ASP A 247 28.41 -23.97 42.36
C ASP A 247 28.69 -25.41 41.86
N ILE A 248 28.95 -25.59 40.54
CA ILE A 248 29.23 -26.91 39.94
C ILE A 248 30.67 -27.39 40.20
N TYR A 249 31.67 -26.51 40.06
CA TYR A 249 33.08 -26.89 40.01
C TYR A 249 33.90 -26.45 41.23
N GLY A 250 33.38 -25.57 42.08
CA GLY A 250 34.10 -25.02 43.24
C GLY A 250 35.48 -24.47 42.85
N GLU A 251 36.51 -24.84 43.61
CA GLU A 251 37.90 -24.42 43.37
C GLU A 251 38.46 -24.87 42.01
N ALA A 252 37.89 -25.93 41.40
CA ALA A 252 38.31 -26.36 40.07
C ALA A 252 37.86 -25.39 38.96
N HIS A 253 36.93 -24.48 39.24
CA HIS A 253 36.44 -23.49 38.29
C HIS A 253 37.57 -22.60 37.75
N GLU A 254 38.48 -22.14 38.62
CA GLU A 254 39.56 -21.23 38.24
C GLU A 254 40.51 -21.85 37.20
N LYS A 255 40.80 -23.14 37.32
CA LYS A 255 41.68 -23.88 36.39
C LYS A 255 41.05 -24.06 35.00
N LEU A 256 39.75 -23.89 34.87
CA LEU A 256 39.00 -24.02 33.61
C LEU A 256 38.80 -22.69 32.90
N LEU A 257 39.17 -21.55 33.52
CA LEU A 257 39.00 -20.23 32.94
C LEU A 257 39.93 -20.02 31.74
N PRO A 258 39.47 -19.32 30.68
CA PRO A 258 40.31 -18.99 29.54
C PRO A 258 41.34 -17.91 29.91
N THR A 259 42.54 -18.01 29.35
CA THR A 259 43.57 -16.97 29.45
C THR A 259 43.11 -15.72 28.69
N VAL A 260 43.06 -14.58 29.37
CA VAL A 260 42.67 -13.29 28.79
C VAL A 260 43.86 -12.66 28.06
N VAL A 261 43.70 -12.34 26.78
CA VAL A 261 44.68 -11.56 26.00
C VAL A 261 44.18 -10.13 25.92
N ARG A 262 44.87 -9.21 26.59
CA ARG A 262 44.51 -7.79 26.61
C ARG A 262 45.05 -7.05 25.41
N LYS A 263 44.30 -6.06 24.94
CA LYS A 263 44.74 -5.18 23.85
C LYS A 263 44.95 -3.78 24.36
N GLU A 264 46.11 -3.21 24.07
CA GLU A 264 46.40 -1.83 24.40
C GLU A 264 45.60 -0.88 23.48
N ILE A 265 44.68 -0.13 24.07
CA ILE A 265 43.85 0.86 23.38
C ILE A 265 44.20 2.24 23.95
N PRO A 266 44.68 3.19 23.14
CA PRO A 266 45.06 4.52 23.64
C PRO A 266 43.83 5.36 23.99
N TYR A 267 44.04 6.31 24.90
CA TYR A 267 43.09 7.36 25.20
C TYR A 267 43.05 8.39 24.05
N PRO A 268 41.87 8.82 23.57
CA PRO A 268 41.77 9.75 22.45
C PRO A 268 42.22 11.18 22.79
N GLY A 269 42.32 11.51 24.07
CA GLY A 269 42.69 12.84 24.56
C GLY A 269 41.52 13.84 24.51
N PRO A 270 41.78 15.12 24.81
CA PRO A 270 40.74 16.13 24.96
C PRO A 270 39.90 16.29 23.68
N PRO A 271 38.59 16.63 23.79
CA PRO A 271 37.72 16.78 22.64
C PRO A 271 38.14 17.98 21.79
N LYS A 272 38.36 17.76 20.48
CA LYS A 272 38.85 18.77 19.53
C LYS A 272 37.79 19.13 18.49
N HIS A 273 37.69 20.41 18.13
CA HIS A 273 36.99 20.87 16.93
C HIS A 273 37.99 21.14 15.82
N SER A 274 37.65 20.79 14.58
CA SER A 274 38.49 21.02 13.38
C SER A 274 38.87 22.48 13.10
N ALA A 275 38.30 23.45 13.83
CA ALA A 275 38.45 24.89 13.54
C ALA A 275 38.54 25.79 14.79
N ARG A 276 38.31 25.26 16.01
CA ARG A 276 38.17 26.07 17.24
C ARG A 276 39.03 25.59 18.41
N GLY A 277 39.93 24.63 18.17
CA GLY A 277 40.77 24.05 19.21
C GLY A 277 40.01 23.10 20.13
N ILE A 278 40.47 23.00 21.37
CA ILE A 278 39.93 22.11 22.41
C ILE A 278 38.59 22.64 22.92
N GLN A 279 37.69 21.73 23.28
CA GLN A 279 36.36 22.00 23.80
C GLN A 279 36.21 21.54 25.25
N LYS A 280 35.14 22.03 25.90
CA LYS A 280 34.66 21.44 27.15
C LYS A 280 34.11 20.03 26.92
N ARG A 281 34.13 19.21 27.97
CA ARG A 281 33.49 17.89 27.98
C ARG A 281 31.99 17.98 27.66
N HIS A 282 31.46 16.93 27.05
CA HIS A 282 30.02 16.77 26.80
C HIS A 282 29.27 16.48 28.11
N ASP A 283 28.20 17.24 28.36
CA ASP A 283 27.34 17.12 29.55
C ASP A 283 25.93 16.57 29.22
N ASN A 284 25.56 16.49 27.94
CA ASN A 284 24.24 16.01 27.48
C ASN A 284 24.21 14.50 27.23
N LEU A 285 23.82 13.75 28.26
CA LEU A 285 23.64 12.28 28.23
C LEU A 285 22.59 11.79 27.22
N GLY A 286 21.73 12.66 26.67
CA GLY A 286 20.79 12.28 25.60
C GLY A 286 21.50 11.82 24.32
N PHE A 287 22.77 12.17 24.12
CA PHE A 287 23.54 11.68 22.98
C PHE A 287 24.01 10.23 23.11
N LEU A 288 23.93 9.62 24.31
CA LEU A 288 24.25 8.19 24.49
C LEU A 288 23.32 7.27 23.66
N VAL A 289 22.11 7.75 23.33
CA VAL A 289 21.15 7.03 22.46
C VAL A 289 21.68 6.84 21.02
N ARG A 290 22.71 7.60 20.61
CA ARG A 290 23.32 7.48 19.28
C ARG A 290 24.32 6.32 19.17
N PHE A 291 24.76 5.76 20.29
CA PHE A 291 25.65 4.60 20.33
C PHE A 291 24.83 3.29 20.33
N ASP A 292 25.52 2.16 20.13
CA ASP A 292 24.89 0.84 20.26
C ASP A 292 24.34 0.64 21.69
N GLN A 293 23.03 0.41 21.81
CA GLN A 293 22.36 0.42 23.11
C GLN A 293 22.74 -0.76 24.00
N GLU A 294 23.11 -1.90 23.41
CA GLU A 294 23.55 -3.06 24.15
C GLU A 294 24.96 -2.83 24.71
N ASP A 295 25.87 -2.24 23.94
CA ASP A 295 27.22 -1.89 24.39
C ASP A 295 27.21 -0.81 25.48
N ILE A 296 26.40 0.24 25.32
CA ILE A 296 26.24 1.27 26.35
C ILE A 296 25.72 0.65 27.64
N ARG A 297 24.70 -0.21 27.57
CA ARG A 297 24.16 -0.86 28.76
C ARG A 297 25.21 -1.72 29.47
N ALA A 298 26.01 -2.47 28.72
CA ALA A 298 27.08 -3.29 29.27
C ALA A 298 28.18 -2.44 29.94
N ILE A 299 28.57 -1.33 29.32
CA ILE A 299 29.54 -0.37 29.89
C ILE A 299 29.03 0.22 31.19
N LEU A 300 27.80 0.76 31.19
CA LEU A 300 27.21 1.38 32.38
C LEU A 300 27.03 0.37 33.51
N GLN A 301 26.70 -0.89 33.19
CA GLN A 301 26.64 -1.97 34.16
C GLN A 301 28.00 -2.32 34.75
N GLY A 302 29.06 -2.35 33.92
CA GLY A 302 30.43 -2.55 34.38
C GLY A 302 30.85 -1.46 35.37
N VAL A 303 30.58 -0.19 35.03
CA VAL A 303 30.84 0.93 35.95
C VAL A 303 30.05 0.79 37.25
N ALA A 304 28.75 0.46 37.17
CA ALA A 304 27.91 0.29 38.36
C ALA A 304 28.40 -0.83 39.30
N THR A 305 29.00 -1.88 38.74
CA THR A 305 29.37 -3.10 39.46
C THR A 305 30.78 -3.03 40.05
N TYR A 306 31.75 -2.40 39.36
CA TYR A 306 33.16 -2.38 39.79
C TYR A 306 33.62 -1.10 40.46
N LYS A 307 32.82 -0.03 40.48
CA LYS A 307 33.18 1.23 41.16
C LYS A 307 33.34 0.98 42.66
N ARG A 308 34.49 1.33 43.23
CA ARG A 308 34.83 1.09 44.66
C ARG A 308 34.87 2.36 45.50
N THR A 309 35.01 3.52 44.86
CA THR A 309 34.94 4.83 45.54
C THR A 309 33.66 5.59 45.17
N ALA A 310 33.47 6.81 45.69
CA ALA A 310 32.31 7.63 45.38
C ALA A 310 32.14 7.85 43.86
N PHE A 311 30.89 7.92 43.39
CA PHE A 311 30.52 8.25 42.00
C PHE A 311 30.78 9.73 41.67
N LYS A 312 32.02 10.17 41.88
CA LYS A 312 32.52 11.53 41.69
C LYS A 312 33.99 11.46 41.26
N VAL A 313 34.41 12.39 40.43
CA VAL A 313 35.82 12.61 40.04
C VAL A 313 36.22 14.06 40.31
N ASP A 314 37.51 14.29 40.57
CA ASP A 314 38.06 15.61 40.84
C ASP A 314 39.00 16.07 39.71
N GLU A 315 38.89 17.34 39.30
CA GLU A 315 39.67 17.92 38.19
C GLU A 315 40.91 18.65 38.71
N ILE A 316 42.06 18.43 38.07
CA ILE A 316 43.31 19.15 38.34
C ILE A 316 43.28 20.47 37.54
N ARG A 317 42.64 21.49 38.11
CA ARG A 317 42.41 22.78 37.42
C ARG A 317 43.68 23.49 37.00
N GLU A 318 44.80 23.26 37.69
CA GLU A 318 46.12 23.79 37.38
C GLU A 318 46.68 23.27 36.05
N LYS A 319 46.19 22.10 35.60
CA LYS A 319 46.57 21.47 34.32
C LYS A 319 45.49 21.67 33.24
N SER A 320 44.65 22.69 33.36
CA SER A 320 43.59 22.95 32.38
C SER A 320 44.16 23.38 31.03
N GLU A 321 43.69 22.74 29.96
CA GLU A 321 43.94 23.15 28.58
C GLU A 321 42.96 24.27 28.17
N LEU A 322 43.49 25.22 27.40
CA LEU A 322 42.78 26.43 26.99
C LEU A 322 42.09 26.24 25.63
N ASP A 323 40.92 26.87 25.44
CA ASP A 323 40.26 26.94 24.13
C ASP A 323 40.98 27.91 23.18
N GLY A 324 40.54 27.99 21.93
CA GLY A 324 41.07 28.96 20.95
C GLY A 324 40.86 30.43 21.32
N LYS A 325 40.25 30.74 22.48
CA LYS A 325 40.08 32.09 23.04
C LYS A 325 40.85 32.26 24.37
N GLY A 326 41.71 31.32 24.75
CA GLY A 326 42.51 31.38 25.97
C GLY A 326 41.77 31.05 27.27
N ARG A 327 40.57 30.48 27.20
CA ARG A 327 39.78 30.12 28.40
C ARG A 327 40.06 28.66 28.79
N PRO A 328 40.26 28.33 30.08
CA PRO A 328 40.41 26.95 30.52
C PRO A 328 39.10 26.19 30.33
N VAL A 329 39.09 25.18 29.46
CA VAL A 329 37.87 24.46 29.07
C VAL A 329 37.93 22.96 29.35
N TRP A 330 39.11 22.39 29.54
CA TRP A 330 39.28 20.96 29.80
C TRP A 330 40.42 20.75 30.82
N ALA A 331 40.17 19.98 31.88
CA ALA A 331 41.18 19.66 32.89
C ALA A 331 41.25 18.14 33.08
N PRO A 332 42.45 17.54 33.19
CA PRO A 332 42.56 16.12 33.50
C PRO A 332 42.01 15.83 34.90
N TYR A 333 41.45 14.64 35.08
CA TYR A 333 41.04 14.15 36.40
C TYR A 333 42.26 13.71 37.22
N THR A 334 42.08 13.46 38.52
CA THR A 334 43.18 13.01 39.39
C THR A 334 43.76 11.66 38.93
N GLU A 335 45.02 11.40 39.28
CA GLU A 335 45.67 10.11 39.00
C GLU A 335 44.94 8.94 39.69
N ALA A 336 44.34 9.18 40.86
CA ALA A 336 43.54 8.19 41.57
C ALA A 336 42.23 7.85 40.83
N ASP A 337 41.52 8.87 40.30
CA ASP A 337 40.32 8.67 39.47
C ASP A 337 40.64 7.88 38.19
N PHE A 338 41.78 8.19 37.57
CA PHE A 338 42.25 7.50 36.37
C PHE A 338 42.60 6.03 36.66
N ALA A 339 43.35 5.78 37.74
CA ALA A 339 43.70 4.43 38.15
C ALA A 339 42.46 3.59 38.50
N GLU A 340 41.44 4.18 39.15
CA GLU A 340 40.17 3.48 39.40
C GLU A 340 39.44 3.16 38.09
N PHE A 341 39.37 4.11 37.16
CA PHE A 341 38.68 3.87 35.89
C PHE A 341 39.37 2.80 35.04
N GLU A 342 40.70 2.76 35.01
CA GLU A 342 41.47 1.67 34.38
C GLU A 342 41.19 0.32 35.07
N ASN A 343 41.08 0.28 36.39
CA ASN A 343 40.69 -0.94 37.12
C ASN A 343 39.29 -1.43 36.75
N ILE A 344 38.34 -0.51 36.50
CA ILE A 344 37.01 -0.84 36.01
C ILE A 344 37.09 -1.42 34.59
N ILE A 345 37.82 -0.76 33.69
CA ILE A 345 38.05 -1.25 32.31
C ILE A 345 38.64 -2.66 32.34
N GLN A 346 39.68 -2.89 33.16
CA GLN A 346 40.35 -4.17 33.28
C GLN A 346 39.42 -5.30 33.75
N GLN A 347 38.56 -5.03 34.72
CA GLN A 347 37.56 -5.99 35.19
C GLN A 347 36.52 -6.26 34.10
N CYS A 348 36.00 -5.22 33.45
CA CYS A 348 35.03 -5.36 32.35
C CYS A 348 35.61 -6.14 31.16
N GLU A 349 36.84 -5.85 30.75
CA GLU A 349 37.53 -6.57 29.65
C GLU A 349 37.67 -8.06 29.98
N THR A 350 38.07 -8.38 31.21
CA THR A 350 38.22 -9.77 31.67
C THR A 350 36.88 -10.51 31.63
N GLU A 351 35.81 -9.89 32.11
CA GLU A 351 34.48 -10.50 32.13
C GLU A 351 33.87 -10.63 30.74
N TRP A 352 33.89 -9.59 29.92
CA TRP A 352 33.38 -9.68 28.55
C TRP A 352 34.15 -10.73 27.73
N TYR A 353 35.45 -10.87 27.97
CA TYR A 353 36.26 -11.92 27.36
C TYR A 353 35.78 -13.32 27.82
N ARG A 354 35.54 -13.52 29.11
CA ARG A 354 35.02 -14.79 29.67
C ARG A 354 33.59 -15.09 29.24
N GLU A 355 32.75 -14.06 29.14
CA GLU A 355 31.37 -14.11 28.63
C GLU A 355 31.34 -14.63 27.19
N GLY A 356 32.37 -14.34 26.39
CA GLY A 356 32.46 -14.73 24.99
C GLY A 356 32.25 -13.59 24.00
N VAL A 357 32.17 -12.33 24.49
CA VAL A 357 32.04 -11.16 23.62
C VAL A 357 33.19 -11.14 22.61
N THR A 358 32.87 -10.89 21.34
CA THR A 358 33.88 -10.87 20.26
C THR A 358 34.94 -9.80 20.52
N ASP A 359 36.19 -10.08 20.17
CA ASP A 359 37.31 -9.14 20.28
C ASP A 359 37.00 -7.74 19.73
N HIS A 360 36.35 -7.65 18.56
CA HIS A 360 35.98 -6.38 17.95
C HIS A 360 35.04 -5.56 18.83
N ARG A 361 34.02 -6.22 19.42
CA ARG A 361 33.04 -5.58 20.29
C ARG A 361 33.66 -5.19 21.64
N ILE A 362 34.56 -6.00 22.20
CA ILE A 362 35.36 -5.62 23.38
C ILE A 362 36.20 -4.37 23.10
N ILE A 363 36.91 -4.32 21.96
CA ILE A 363 37.69 -3.16 21.54
C ILE A 363 36.80 -1.91 21.44
N ASN A 364 35.61 -2.02 20.82
CA ASN A 364 34.68 -0.90 20.69
C ASN A 364 34.18 -0.42 22.06
N ARG A 365 33.86 -1.34 22.98
CA ARG A 365 33.43 -1.01 24.34
C ARG A 365 34.53 -0.29 25.12
N ILE A 366 35.76 -0.80 25.10
CA ILE A 366 36.90 -0.16 25.78
C ILE A 366 37.19 1.21 25.14
N THR A 367 37.19 1.30 23.81
CA THR A 367 37.36 2.58 23.10
C THR A 367 36.29 3.59 23.52
N THR A 368 35.04 3.15 23.66
CA THR A 368 33.92 3.98 24.12
C THR A 368 34.09 4.39 25.58
N MET A 369 34.56 3.50 26.46
CA MET A 369 34.87 3.83 27.85
C MET A 369 35.97 4.88 27.95
N LYS A 370 37.08 4.72 27.21
CA LYS A 370 38.18 5.69 27.18
C LYS A 370 37.74 7.02 26.55
N LEU A 371 36.88 6.98 25.53
CA LEU A 371 36.23 8.16 24.97
C LEU A 371 35.37 8.89 26.00
N PHE A 372 34.59 8.17 26.81
CA PHE A 372 33.78 8.77 27.87
C PHE A 372 34.64 9.49 28.89
N TYR A 373 35.74 8.89 29.33
CA TYR A 373 36.63 9.51 30.29
C TYR A 373 37.22 10.84 29.80
N ASP A 374 37.67 10.89 28.56
CA ASP A 374 38.33 12.08 28.02
C ASP A 374 37.34 13.15 27.53
N THR A 375 36.22 12.75 26.94
CA THR A 375 35.35 13.68 26.19
C THR A 375 34.01 13.97 26.87
N TRP A 376 33.61 13.20 27.88
CA TRP A 376 32.35 13.38 28.60
C TRP A 376 32.58 13.77 30.06
N ASP A 377 31.63 14.51 30.64
CA ASP A 377 31.65 14.86 32.05
C ASP A 377 31.35 13.61 32.89
N MET A 378 32.41 13.04 33.48
CA MET A 378 32.31 11.83 34.28
C MET A 378 31.49 12.02 35.55
N ASN A 379 31.38 13.23 36.12
CA ASN A 379 30.50 13.48 37.26
C ASN A 379 29.02 13.35 36.85
N LYS A 380 28.66 13.78 35.63
CA LYS A 380 27.31 13.58 35.08
C LYS A 380 27.05 12.12 34.73
N LEU A 381 28.01 11.46 34.10
CA LEU A 381 27.89 10.05 33.72
C LEU A 381 27.77 9.14 34.96
N TYR A 382 28.62 9.32 35.96
CA TYR A 382 28.57 8.57 37.22
C TYR A 382 27.29 8.83 38.01
N LEU A 383 26.79 10.07 38.04
CA LEU A 383 25.48 10.36 38.63
C LEU A 383 24.35 9.63 37.90
N HIS A 384 24.41 9.54 36.57
CA HIS A 384 23.45 8.77 35.77
C HIS A 384 23.54 7.27 36.04
N VAL A 385 24.75 6.73 36.17
CA VAL A 385 24.95 5.32 36.55
C VAL A 385 24.39 5.06 37.95
N LYS A 386 24.72 5.90 38.93
CA LYS A 386 24.26 5.79 40.32
C LYS A 386 22.74 5.85 40.45
N ASN A 387 22.09 6.74 39.71
CA ASN A 387 20.64 6.94 39.76
C ASN A 387 19.88 5.96 38.85
N GLY A 388 20.57 5.29 37.92
CA GLY A 388 20.00 4.33 36.99
C GLY A 388 19.99 2.91 37.56
N ASN A 389 19.19 2.04 36.92
CA ASN A 389 19.13 0.63 37.29
C ASN A 389 20.13 -0.21 36.45
N PHE A 390 21.43 0.03 36.69
CA PHE A 390 22.52 -0.63 35.97
C PHE A 390 23.30 -1.64 36.82
N GLY A 391 22.88 -1.95 38.05
CA GLY A 391 23.54 -2.96 38.87
C GLY A 391 23.45 -4.37 38.28
N ALA A 392 24.25 -5.30 38.81
CA ALA A 392 24.16 -6.71 38.44
C ALA A 392 22.74 -7.25 38.66
N PRO A 393 22.18 -8.04 37.72
CA PRO A 393 20.85 -8.60 37.88
C PRO A 393 20.81 -9.53 39.10
N LYS A 394 19.70 -9.49 39.85
CA LYS A 394 19.47 -10.39 40.99
C LYS A 394 19.38 -11.83 40.50
N TYR A 395 20.17 -12.74 41.09
CA TYR A 395 20.16 -14.17 40.73
C TYR A 395 18.76 -14.78 40.87
N MET A 396 18.27 -15.38 39.78
CA MET A 396 16.97 -16.04 39.72
C MET A 396 17.14 -17.37 38.97
N PRO A 397 17.29 -18.50 39.68
CA PRO A 397 17.35 -19.81 39.04
C PRO A 397 16.02 -20.17 38.38
N LEU A 398 16.08 -21.03 37.36
CA LEU A 398 14.89 -21.70 36.85
C LEU A 398 14.38 -22.73 37.88
N ASN A 399 13.29 -23.43 37.57
CA ASN A 399 12.81 -24.51 38.43
C ASN A 399 13.85 -25.65 38.56
N ASP A 400 13.73 -26.46 39.63
CA ASP A 400 14.73 -27.48 39.97
C ASP A 400 14.99 -28.49 38.85
N ALA A 401 13.94 -28.88 38.10
CA ALA A 401 14.06 -29.80 36.98
C ALA A 401 14.90 -29.19 35.84
N GLU A 402 14.64 -27.95 35.48
CA GLU A 402 15.40 -27.22 34.45
C GLU A 402 16.84 -26.95 34.89
N MET A 403 17.05 -26.61 36.17
CA MET A 403 18.40 -26.42 36.71
C MET A 403 19.22 -27.73 36.70
N ALA A 404 18.58 -28.88 36.95
CA ALA A 404 19.23 -30.19 36.84
C ALA A 404 19.65 -30.50 35.38
N VAL A 405 18.78 -30.19 34.40
CA VAL A 405 19.09 -30.35 32.97
C VAL A 405 20.25 -29.45 32.54
N ILE A 406 20.24 -28.17 32.93
CA ILE A 406 21.33 -27.22 32.66
C ILE A 406 22.64 -27.73 33.27
N THR A 407 22.61 -28.13 34.53
CA THR A 407 23.79 -28.62 35.26
C THR A 407 24.39 -29.86 34.59
N SER A 408 23.54 -30.82 34.22
CA SER A 408 23.96 -32.04 33.52
C SER A 408 24.63 -31.72 32.18
N ALA A 409 24.03 -30.82 31.39
CA ALA A 409 24.58 -30.41 30.10
C ALA A 409 25.94 -29.69 30.25
N ILE A 410 26.06 -28.76 31.21
CA ILE A 410 27.33 -28.07 31.48
C ILE A 410 28.42 -29.07 31.85
N LYS A 411 28.14 -30.02 32.75
CA LYS A 411 29.08 -31.08 33.15
C LYS A 411 29.55 -31.92 31.97
N LYS A 412 28.64 -32.19 31.01
CA LYS A 412 28.93 -32.97 29.80
C LYS A 412 29.79 -32.20 28.78
N HIS A 413 29.57 -30.89 28.61
CA HIS A 413 30.12 -30.14 27.46
C HIS A 413 31.27 -29.19 27.76
N ARG A 414 31.42 -28.74 29.01
CA ARG A 414 32.46 -27.78 29.38
C ARG A 414 33.85 -28.41 29.26
N LYS A 415 34.77 -27.70 28.61
CA LYS A 415 36.20 -28.03 28.48
C LYS A 415 37.06 -26.91 29.04
N GLN A 416 38.35 -27.21 29.23
CA GLN A 416 39.35 -26.21 29.62
C GLN A 416 39.39 -25.08 28.59
N SER A 417 39.45 -23.83 29.07
CA SER A 417 39.50 -22.61 28.25
C SER A 417 38.23 -22.30 27.46
N ASP A 418 37.11 -22.97 27.70
CA ASP A 418 35.82 -22.57 27.14
C ASP A 418 35.36 -21.23 27.75
N ARG A 419 34.96 -20.29 26.89
CA ARG A 419 34.19 -19.09 27.25
C ARG A 419 32.72 -19.45 27.48
N HIS A 420 31.98 -18.64 28.23
CA HIS A 420 30.55 -18.86 28.52
C HIS A 420 29.74 -19.09 27.25
N GLN A 421 29.90 -18.25 26.22
CA GLN A 421 29.24 -18.42 24.93
C GLN A 421 29.44 -19.82 24.33
N GLN A 422 30.65 -20.39 24.41
CA GLN A 422 30.95 -21.71 23.85
C GLN A 422 30.27 -22.83 24.66
N ILE A 423 30.19 -22.68 25.99
CA ILE A 423 29.44 -23.61 26.85
C ILE A 423 27.95 -23.58 26.48
N ILE A 424 27.39 -22.38 26.34
CA ILE A 424 25.98 -22.15 25.96
C ILE A 424 25.69 -22.80 24.61
N GLU A 425 26.50 -22.51 23.58
CA GLU A 425 26.31 -23.05 22.23
C GLU A 425 26.34 -24.58 22.21
N LYS A 426 27.26 -25.22 22.95
CA LYS A 426 27.32 -26.70 23.05
C LYS A 426 26.08 -27.27 23.74
N CYS A 427 25.63 -26.66 24.84
CA CYS A 427 24.44 -27.12 25.56
C CYS A 427 23.18 -26.98 24.70
N LEU A 428 23.00 -25.84 24.02
CA LEU A 428 21.88 -25.62 23.11
C LEU A 428 21.89 -26.62 21.94
N ALA A 429 23.06 -26.89 21.35
CA ALA A 429 23.20 -27.86 20.28
C ALA A 429 22.82 -29.29 20.72
N ASP A 430 23.20 -29.70 21.93
CA ASP A 430 22.86 -31.01 22.50
C ASP A 430 21.35 -31.15 22.75
N TRP A 431 20.72 -30.14 23.35
CA TRP A 431 19.26 -30.16 23.57
C TRP A 431 18.48 -30.15 22.26
N GLN A 432 18.92 -29.38 21.26
CA GLN A 432 18.31 -29.37 19.93
C GLN A 432 18.46 -30.73 19.24
N ALA A 433 19.62 -31.37 19.35
CA ALA A 433 19.87 -32.70 18.79
C ALA A 433 19.01 -33.77 19.48
N ALA A 434 18.91 -33.74 20.81
CA ALA A 434 18.06 -34.65 21.58
C ALA A 434 16.58 -34.52 21.18
N PHE A 435 16.07 -33.30 21.05
CA PHE A 435 14.70 -33.06 20.62
C PHE A 435 14.43 -33.53 19.18
N ARG A 436 15.38 -33.35 18.26
CA ARG A 436 15.28 -33.88 16.89
C ARG A 436 15.20 -35.41 16.89
N ALA A 437 16.07 -36.08 17.64
CA ALA A 437 16.10 -37.55 17.74
C ALA A 437 14.81 -38.12 18.35
N GLU A 438 14.31 -37.49 19.43
CA GLU A 438 13.02 -37.86 20.04
C GLU A 438 11.89 -37.78 19.01
N ARG A 439 11.84 -36.69 18.23
CA ARG A 439 10.79 -36.48 17.24
C ARG A 439 10.82 -37.50 16.10
N GLU A 440 12.01 -37.85 15.61
CA GLU A 440 12.18 -38.88 14.58
C GLU A 440 11.73 -40.26 15.07
N SER A 441 11.82 -40.53 16.38
CA SER A 441 11.41 -41.80 16.98
C SER A 441 9.88 -41.97 17.12
N VAL A 442 9.09 -40.89 17.17
CA VAL A 442 7.62 -40.89 17.43
C VAL A 442 6.80 -40.98 16.13
N GLY A 443 7.40 -41.45 15.03
CA GLY A 443 6.81 -41.47 13.68
C GLY A 443 5.40 -42.08 13.61
N GLY A 444 4.40 -41.23 13.33
CA GLY A 444 3.02 -41.67 13.03
C GLY A 444 1.91 -40.68 13.41
N ALA A 445 2.08 -39.88 14.47
CA ALA A 445 1.04 -38.94 14.94
C ALA A 445 0.88 -37.67 14.05
N ASP A 446 1.78 -37.47 13.08
CA ASP A 446 1.89 -36.24 12.29
C ASP A 446 0.91 -36.20 11.11
N GLU A 447 0.46 -37.32 10.54
CA GLU A 447 -0.23 -37.31 9.24
C GLU A 447 -1.63 -36.69 9.28
N THR A 448 -2.42 -36.96 10.33
CA THR A 448 -3.73 -36.33 10.53
C THR A 448 -3.61 -34.83 10.82
N LEU A 449 -2.59 -34.41 11.57
CA LEU A 449 -2.29 -32.99 11.81
C LEU A 449 -1.83 -32.33 10.50
N ILE A 450 -1.04 -33.04 9.69
CA ILE A 450 -0.62 -32.60 8.36
C ILE A 450 -1.84 -32.33 7.47
N ALA A 451 -2.77 -33.29 7.40
CA ALA A 451 -3.99 -33.13 6.62
C ALA A 451 -4.85 -31.96 7.10
N THR A 452 -5.01 -31.80 8.41
CA THR A 452 -5.83 -30.72 8.99
C THR A 452 -5.23 -29.35 8.73
N PHE A 453 -3.91 -29.17 8.86
CA PHE A 453 -3.29 -27.88 8.51
C PHE A 453 -3.37 -27.60 7.01
N LEU A 454 -3.25 -28.62 6.15
CA LEU A 454 -3.36 -28.42 4.70
C LEU A 454 -4.76 -27.95 4.30
N ILE A 455 -5.80 -28.53 4.90
CA ILE A 455 -7.18 -28.09 4.72
C ILE A 455 -7.34 -26.63 5.18
N GLU A 456 -6.76 -26.26 6.32
CA GLU A 456 -6.75 -24.87 6.81
C GLU A 456 -6.03 -23.93 5.84
N LEU A 457 -4.85 -24.30 5.32
CA LEU A 457 -4.13 -23.48 4.33
C LEU A 457 -4.92 -23.30 3.03
N TYR A 458 -5.53 -24.36 2.51
CA TYR A 458 -6.38 -24.30 1.32
C TYR A 458 -7.59 -23.39 1.54
N ALA A 459 -8.23 -23.46 2.71
CA ALA A 459 -9.33 -22.58 3.05
C ALA A 459 -8.91 -21.10 3.11
N GLN A 460 -7.70 -20.80 3.57
CA GLN A 460 -7.22 -19.41 3.70
C GLN A 460 -6.67 -18.83 2.39
N ILE A 461 -5.92 -19.64 1.62
CA ILE A 461 -5.23 -19.22 0.40
C ILE A 461 -6.13 -19.32 -0.83
N PHE A 462 -6.84 -20.45 -1.00
CA PHE A 462 -7.67 -20.72 -2.18
C PHE A 462 -9.18 -20.65 -1.89
N GLU A 463 -9.58 -20.53 -0.62
CA GLU A 463 -10.98 -20.38 -0.22
C GLU A 463 -11.85 -21.55 -0.71
N ARG A 464 -11.29 -22.75 -0.54
CA ARG A 464 -11.97 -24.03 -0.75
C ARG A 464 -11.24 -25.13 0.02
N LYS A 465 -11.84 -26.31 0.02
CA LYS A 465 -11.15 -27.52 0.44
C LYS A 465 -10.24 -28.03 -0.69
N PRO A 466 -9.10 -28.67 -0.36
CA PRO A 466 -8.33 -29.42 -1.35
C PRO A 466 -9.15 -30.63 -1.83
N THR A 467 -8.88 -31.07 -3.05
CA THR A 467 -9.28 -32.41 -3.50
C THR A 467 -8.40 -33.48 -2.85
N ASP A 468 -8.83 -34.74 -2.85
CA ASP A 468 -8.05 -35.84 -2.26
C ASP A 468 -6.66 -35.98 -2.90
N SER A 469 -6.58 -35.76 -4.23
CA SER A 469 -5.31 -35.77 -4.97
C SER A 469 -4.39 -34.62 -4.53
N GLU A 470 -4.92 -33.41 -4.42
CA GLU A 470 -4.15 -32.24 -3.98
C GLU A 470 -3.68 -32.39 -2.54
N LEU A 471 -4.52 -32.97 -1.67
CA LEU A 471 -4.15 -33.22 -0.29
C LEU A 471 -2.99 -34.22 -0.23
N ALA A 472 -3.09 -35.35 -0.94
CA ALA A 472 -2.04 -36.36 -1.00
C ALA A 472 -0.71 -35.81 -1.58
N GLU A 473 -0.79 -35.02 -2.65
CA GLU A 473 0.39 -34.39 -3.28
C GLU A 473 1.07 -33.41 -2.31
N ASN A 474 0.31 -32.54 -1.66
CA ASN A 474 0.87 -31.56 -0.73
C ASN A 474 1.38 -32.18 0.57
N ILE A 475 0.79 -33.30 1.05
CA ILE A 475 1.37 -34.09 2.15
C ILE A 475 2.78 -34.57 1.77
N LYS A 476 2.92 -35.14 0.57
CA LYS A 476 4.22 -35.61 0.07
C LYS A 476 5.21 -34.45 -0.08
N GLN A 477 4.75 -33.33 -0.62
CA GLN A 477 5.57 -32.13 -0.78
C GLN A 477 6.03 -31.56 0.57
N PHE A 478 5.15 -31.51 1.56
CA PHE A 478 5.48 -31.07 2.92
C PHE A 478 6.53 -31.97 3.56
N LYS A 479 6.35 -33.29 3.49
CA LYS A 479 7.31 -34.29 4.00
C LYS A 479 8.68 -34.11 3.34
N LEU A 480 8.73 -33.83 2.03
CA LEU A 480 9.97 -33.53 1.31
C LEU A 480 10.67 -32.24 1.80
N TYR A 481 9.90 -31.20 2.15
CA TYR A 481 10.50 -29.98 2.72
C TYR A 481 10.96 -30.20 4.16
N ALA A 482 10.19 -30.91 4.97
CA ALA A 482 10.51 -31.20 6.36
C ALA A 482 11.74 -32.10 6.51
N SER A 483 12.11 -32.89 5.50
CA SER A 483 13.37 -33.65 5.52
C SER A 483 14.63 -32.82 5.30
N LYS A 484 14.48 -31.56 4.85
CA LYS A 484 15.60 -30.66 4.52
C LYS A 484 15.61 -29.38 5.36
N LEU A 485 14.49 -29.02 5.95
CA LEU A 485 14.26 -27.75 6.63
C LEU A 485 13.63 -27.99 7.99
N ASP A 486 13.89 -27.10 8.95
CA ASP A 486 13.11 -27.04 10.19
C ASP A 486 11.62 -26.90 9.86
N ARG A 487 10.73 -27.51 10.64
CA ARG A 487 9.30 -27.65 10.30
C ARG A 487 8.63 -26.30 10.01
N GLN A 488 8.93 -25.26 10.78
CA GLN A 488 8.42 -23.91 10.51
C GLN A 488 8.84 -23.39 9.11
N LYS A 489 10.09 -23.60 8.71
CA LYS A 489 10.59 -23.24 7.38
C LYS A 489 9.98 -24.12 6.28
N ALA A 490 9.72 -25.40 6.58
CA ALA A 490 9.02 -26.30 5.67
C ALA A 490 7.56 -25.85 5.44
N ILE A 491 6.86 -25.44 6.50
CA ILE A 491 5.51 -24.83 6.43
C ILE A 491 5.58 -23.56 5.56
N ALA A 492 6.51 -22.65 5.85
CA ALA A 492 6.68 -21.44 5.05
C ALA A 492 6.92 -21.77 3.56
N LYS A 493 7.77 -22.76 3.27
CA LYS A 493 8.08 -23.18 1.90
C LYS A 493 6.88 -23.77 1.17
N LEU A 494 6.02 -24.49 1.88
CA LEU A 494 4.77 -24.99 1.33
C LEU A 494 3.79 -23.85 1.05
N ILE A 495 3.61 -22.91 1.98
CA ILE A 495 2.79 -21.71 1.77
C ILE A 495 3.30 -20.92 0.55
N GLU A 496 4.62 -20.72 0.42
CA GLU A 496 5.22 -20.10 -0.76
C GLU A 496 4.80 -20.80 -2.06
N SER A 497 4.80 -22.14 -2.06
CA SER A 497 4.45 -22.95 -3.23
C SER A 497 2.97 -22.80 -3.60
N LEU A 498 2.08 -22.77 -2.61
CA LEU A 498 0.66 -22.54 -2.81
C LEU A 498 0.38 -21.12 -3.34
N LEU A 499 1.07 -20.10 -2.83
CA LEU A 499 0.92 -18.71 -3.30
C LEU A 499 1.47 -18.49 -4.72
N LEU A 500 2.40 -19.34 -5.16
CA LEU A 500 2.93 -19.34 -6.53
C LEU A 500 2.11 -20.21 -7.49
N SER A 501 1.07 -20.90 -7.01
CA SER A 501 0.13 -21.62 -7.86
C SER A 501 -0.63 -20.66 -8.78
N THR A 502 -0.92 -21.12 -9.99
CA THR A 502 -1.79 -20.38 -10.92
C THR A 502 -3.16 -20.09 -10.31
N GLU A 503 -3.67 -20.91 -9.40
CA GLU A 503 -4.96 -20.64 -8.74
C GLU A 503 -4.93 -19.40 -7.84
N PHE A 504 -3.78 -19.01 -7.31
CA PHE A 504 -3.70 -17.79 -6.50
C PHE A 504 -3.86 -16.54 -7.38
N ALA A 505 -3.27 -16.54 -8.57
CA ALA A 505 -3.23 -15.41 -9.51
C ALA A 505 -4.42 -15.36 -10.48
N TYR A 506 -5.20 -16.44 -10.60
CA TYR A 506 -6.30 -16.52 -11.55
C TYR A 506 -7.61 -16.88 -10.86
N ARG A 507 -8.74 -16.41 -11.40
CA ARG A 507 -10.07 -16.95 -11.14
C ARG A 507 -10.39 -18.01 -12.20
N ASN A 508 -10.86 -19.17 -11.76
CA ASN A 508 -11.33 -20.22 -12.65
C ASN A 508 -12.84 -20.09 -12.90
N GLU A 509 -13.25 -20.33 -14.14
CA GLU A 509 -14.63 -20.52 -14.58
C GLU A 509 -14.76 -21.90 -15.21
N PHE A 510 -14.39 -22.92 -14.44
CA PHE A 510 -14.56 -24.30 -14.87
C PHE A 510 -16.00 -24.72 -14.62
N GLY A 511 -16.62 -25.29 -15.63
CA GLY A 511 -17.95 -25.84 -15.51
C GLY A 511 -17.93 -27.26 -14.94
N GLU A 512 -19.04 -27.65 -14.34
CA GLU A 512 -19.28 -28.96 -13.77
C GLU A 512 -20.48 -29.63 -14.47
N GLY A 513 -20.58 -30.95 -14.34
CA GLY A 513 -21.62 -31.77 -14.95
C GLY A 513 -21.36 -32.13 -16.41
N GLU A 514 -22.41 -32.64 -17.05
CA GLU A 514 -22.35 -33.07 -18.44
C GLU A 514 -22.17 -31.87 -19.38
N PRO A 515 -21.29 -31.99 -20.39
CA PRO A 515 -21.14 -30.95 -21.39
C PRO A 515 -22.35 -30.91 -22.32
N ASP A 516 -22.66 -29.74 -22.87
CA ASP A 516 -23.61 -29.61 -23.96
C ASP A 516 -23.03 -30.04 -25.32
N GLU A 517 -23.80 -29.90 -26.40
CA GLU A 517 -23.38 -30.24 -27.77
C GLU A 517 -22.14 -29.47 -28.26
N HIS A 518 -21.74 -28.40 -27.57
CA HIS A 518 -20.57 -27.58 -27.87
C HIS A 518 -19.42 -27.81 -26.88
N GLY A 519 -19.52 -28.80 -25.99
CA GLY A 519 -18.50 -29.10 -24.98
C GLY A 519 -18.49 -28.14 -23.79
N ARG A 520 -19.50 -27.27 -23.66
CA ARG A 520 -19.61 -26.27 -22.58
C ARG A 520 -20.29 -26.89 -21.36
N ARG A 521 -19.91 -26.46 -20.16
CA ARG A 521 -20.45 -26.99 -18.90
C ARG A 521 -21.04 -25.87 -18.05
N MET A 522 -21.94 -26.23 -17.13
CA MET A 522 -22.59 -25.24 -16.28
C MET A 522 -21.60 -24.80 -15.21
N MET A 523 -21.46 -23.49 -14.98
CA MET A 523 -20.56 -23.00 -13.93
C MET A 523 -21.03 -23.49 -12.56
N SER A 524 -20.11 -24.00 -11.74
CA SER A 524 -20.45 -24.44 -10.39
C SER A 524 -20.93 -23.27 -9.53
N PRO A 525 -21.84 -23.49 -8.55
CA PRO A 525 -22.31 -22.42 -7.65
C PRO A 525 -21.18 -21.66 -6.95
N ARG A 526 -20.06 -22.34 -6.67
CA ARG A 526 -18.86 -21.70 -6.13
C ARG A 526 -18.21 -20.79 -7.17
N ASN A 527 -17.90 -21.28 -8.37
CA ASN A 527 -17.27 -20.42 -9.37
C ASN A 527 -18.17 -19.24 -9.75
N ALA A 528 -19.48 -19.46 -9.77
CA ALA A 528 -20.51 -18.43 -9.96
C ALA A 528 -20.49 -17.36 -8.85
N SER A 529 -20.32 -17.73 -7.58
CA SER A 529 -20.22 -16.74 -6.50
C SER A 529 -19.00 -15.85 -6.63
N TYR A 530 -17.83 -16.42 -6.97
CA TYR A 530 -16.62 -15.63 -7.25
C TYR A 530 -16.75 -14.79 -8.53
N ALA A 531 -17.44 -15.31 -9.54
CA ALA A 531 -17.74 -14.55 -10.75
C ALA A 531 -18.55 -13.29 -10.42
N LEU A 532 -19.64 -13.44 -9.67
CA LEU A 532 -20.47 -12.34 -9.18
C LEU A 532 -19.69 -11.36 -8.28
N ALA A 533 -18.98 -11.89 -7.28
CA ALA A 533 -18.27 -11.09 -6.30
C ALA A 533 -17.20 -10.21 -6.95
N TYR A 534 -16.38 -10.76 -7.84
CA TYR A 534 -15.35 -10.01 -8.54
C TYR A 534 -15.92 -9.14 -9.68
N ALA A 535 -17.06 -9.52 -10.27
CA ALA A 535 -17.72 -8.68 -11.26
C ALA A 535 -18.28 -7.40 -10.63
N LEU A 536 -18.83 -7.47 -9.41
CA LEU A 536 -19.49 -6.36 -8.73
C LEU A 536 -18.61 -5.63 -7.69
N THR A 537 -17.57 -6.30 -7.18
CA THR A 537 -16.66 -5.81 -6.15
C THR A 537 -15.21 -6.21 -6.46
N ASP A 538 -14.26 -5.88 -5.59
CA ASP A 538 -12.87 -6.35 -5.67
C ASP A 538 -12.52 -7.38 -4.58
N ALA A 539 -13.53 -7.96 -3.93
CA ALA A 539 -13.33 -8.91 -2.83
C ALA A 539 -13.98 -10.25 -3.14
N SER A 540 -13.54 -11.27 -2.41
CA SER A 540 -14.18 -12.59 -2.42
C SER A 540 -15.66 -12.51 -2.01
N PRO A 541 -16.45 -13.56 -2.30
CA PRO A 541 -17.84 -13.63 -1.88
C PRO A 541 -18.03 -13.26 -0.41
N ASP A 542 -19.04 -12.44 -0.10
CA ASP A 542 -19.39 -12.18 1.28
C ASP A 542 -20.05 -13.41 1.92
N SER A 543 -20.16 -13.44 3.25
CA SER A 543 -20.68 -14.60 3.98
C SER A 543 -22.09 -15.03 3.53
N GLU A 544 -22.91 -14.07 3.09
CA GLU A 544 -24.24 -14.34 2.54
C GLU A 544 -24.17 -15.02 1.17
N LEU A 545 -23.30 -14.56 0.27
CA LEU A 545 -23.11 -15.16 -1.05
C LEU A 545 -22.42 -16.52 -0.96
N GLU A 546 -21.45 -16.69 -0.06
CA GLU A 546 -20.85 -18.00 0.25
C GLU A 546 -21.90 -19.00 0.75
N LYS A 547 -22.78 -18.55 1.65
CA LYS A 547 -23.90 -19.35 2.15
C LYS A 547 -24.87 -19.71 1.02
N ALA A 548 -25.24 -18.75 0.16
CA ALA A 548 -26.11 -18.99 -0.99
C ALA A 548 -25.52 -20.02 -1.95
N ALA A 549 -24.21 -19.94 -2.25
CA ALA A 549 -23.52 -20.93 -3.08
C ALA A 549 -23.56 -22.33 -2.45
N ARG A 550 -23.25 -22.43 -1.14
CA ARG A 550 -23.24 -23.70 -0.40
C ARG A 550 -24.62 -24.34 -0.30
N GLU A 551 -25.67 -23.55 -0.18
CA GLU A 551 -27.06 -24.00 -0.13
C GLU A 551 -27.69 -24.25 -1.51
N GLY A 552 -26.91 -24.09 -2.59
CA GLY A 552 -27.40 -24.30 -3.95
C GLY A 552 -28.38 -23.23 -4.45
N ARG A 553 -28.39 -22.04 -3.83
CA ARG A 553 -29.22 -20.87 -4.19
C ARG A 553 -28.53 -19.95 -5.20
N LEU A 554 -27.81 -20.54 -6.17
CA LEU A 554 -27.16 -19.89 -7.31
C LEU A 554 -27.32 -20.75 -8.57
N LYS A 555 -28.55 -21.25 -8.80
CA LYS A 555 -28.84 -22.17 -9.92
C LYS A 555 -29.76 -21.54 -10.95
N THR A 556 -30.64 -20.63 -10.53
CA THR A 556 -31.69 -20.05 -11.37
C THR A 556 -31.43 -18.57 -11.63
N ARG A 557 -31.98 -18.02 -12.72
CA ARG A 557 -31.92 -16.58 -13.01
C ARG A 557 -32.39 -15.72 -11.83
N GLY A 558 -33.47 -16.12 -11.16
CA GLY A 558 -33.98 -15.44 -9.98
C GLY A 558 -33.00 -15.43 -8.80
N ASP A 559 -32.20 -16.48 -8.65
CA ASP A 559 -31.13 -16.51 -7.65
C ASP A 559 -30.05 -15.46 -7.93
N TYR A 560 -29.57 -15.43 -9.17
CA TYR A 560 -28.56 -14.46 -9.61
C TYR A 560 -29.08 -13.03 -9.46
N GLU A 561 -30.31 -12.77 -9.90
CA GLU A 561 -30.92 -11.44 -9.77
C GLU A 561 -31.03 -11.01 -8.30
N ARG A 562 -31.46 -11.90 -7.41
CA ARG A 562 -31.56 -11.62 -5.97
C ARG A 562 -30.20 -11.18 -5.41
N GLU A 563 -29.14 -11.95 -5.66
CA GLU A 563 -27.80 -11.63 -5.15
C GLU A 563 -27.21 -10.37 -5.78
N VAL A 564 -27.36 -10.18 -7.09
CA VAL A 564 -26.90 -8.97 -7.79
C VAL A 564 -27.57 -7.71 -7.21
N ARG A 565 -28.91 -7.73 -7.06
CA ARG A 565 -29.64 -6.60 -6.49
C ARG A 565 -29.26 -6.34 -5.04
N ARG A 566 -29.05 -7.39 -4.23
CA ARG A 566 -28.58 -7.27 -2.84
C ARG A 566 -27.22 -6.56 -2.81
N MET A 567 -26.25 -7.06 -3.57
CA MET A 567 -24.89 -6.51 -3.60
C MET A 567 -24.85 -5.06 -4.10
N LEU A 568 -25.65 -4.71 -5.11
CA LEU A 568 -25.74 -3.32 -5.64
C LEU A 568 -26.44 -2.34 -4.68
N LYS A 569 -27.24 -2.83 -3.73
CA LYS A 569 -27.90 -1.98 -2.72
C LYS A 569 -27.03 -1.69 -1.49
N ARG A 570 -25.93 -2.43 -1.28
CA ARG A 570 -25.06 -2.25 -0.12
C ARG A 570 -24.41 -0.86 -0.10
N ARG A 571 -24.33 -0.28 1.09
CA ARG A 571 -23.69 1.02 1.42
C ARG A 571 -22.87 0.97 2.71
N ASP A 572 -22.81 -0.20 3.35
CA ASP A 572 -22.15 -0.45 4.64
C ASP A 572 -20.63 -0.64 4.51
N ARG A 573 -20.06 -0.40 3.32
CA ARG A 573 -18.68 -0.71 3.01
C ARG A 573 -18.07 0.39 2.15
N TRP A 574 -16.91 0.87 2.57
CA TRP A 574 -16.07 1.74 1.76
C TRP A 574 -15.05 0.94 0.95
N THR A 575 -14.81 1.34 -0.29
CA THR A 575 -13.85 0.70 -1.21
C THR A 575 -12.94 1.73 -1.83
N ILE A 576 -11.64 1.42 -1.92
CA ILE A 576 -10.64 2.21 -2.62
C ILE A 576 -10.89 2.12 -4.13
N ILE A 577 -11.03 3.27 -4.77
CA ILE A 577 -11.34 3.36 -6.19
C ILE A 577 -10.07 3.33 -7.03
N ASP A 578 -9.09 4.16 -6.69
CA ASP A 578 -7.83 4.31 -7.43
C ASP A 578 -6.68 4.73 -6.49
N GLU A 579 -5.70 3.84 -6.35
CA GLU A 579 -4.54 4.02 -5.47
C GLU A 579 -3.59 5.14 -5.92
N ALA A 580 -3.50 5.42 -7.23
CA ALA A 580 -2.62 6.46 -7.74
C ALA A 580 -3.20 7.86 -7.53
N VAL A 581 -4.53 8.01 -7.65
CA VAL A 581 -5.22 9.25 -7.22
C VAL A 581 -4.98 9.49 -5.72
N GLN A 582 -4.99 8.42 -4.93
CA GLN A 582 -4.74 8.46 -3.50
C GLN A 582 -3.28 8.84 -3.16
N ALA A 583 -2.30 8.25 -3.85
CA ALA A 583 -0.88 8.52 -3.62
C ALA A 583 -0.50 9.99 -3.88
N ALA A 584 -1.08 10.59 -4.91
CA ALA A 584 -0.80 11.93 -5.40
C ALA A 584 -1.20 13.10 -4.48
N ASN A 585 -2.27 12.95 -3.69
CA ASN A 585 -2.79 14.05 -2.87
C ASN A 585 -3.19 13.64 -1.45
N ILE A 586 -2.70 12.51 -0.96
CA ILE A 586 -2.98 12.04 0.41
C ILE A 586 -4.50 11.99 0.70
N ASN A 587 -5.31 11.74 -0.33
CA ASN A 587 -6.76 11.71 -0.25
C ASN A 587 -7.24 10.27 -0.39
N PRO A 588 -8.08 9.72 0.51
CA PRO A 588 -8.74 8.45 0.22
C PRO A 588 -9.63 8.61 -1.02
N SER A 589 -9.17 8.07 -2.14
CA SER A 589 -9.98 7.86 -3.36
C SER A 589 -10.91 6.69 -3.05
N VAL A 590 -12.06 6.97 -2.44
CA VAL A 590 -12.96 5.97 -1.84
C VAL A 590 -14.42 6.21 -2.21
N THR A 591 -15.22 5.16 -2.19
CA THR A 591 -16.68 5.20 -2.37
C THR A 591 -17.38 4.16 -1.49
N ASP A 592 -18.57 4.48 -1.01
CA ASP A 592 -19.52 3.55 -0.39
C ASP A 592 -20.63 3.10 -1.37
N GLN A 593 -20.65 3.66 -2.58
CA GLN A 593 -21.48 3.15 -3.68
C GLN A 593 -20.88 1.86 -4.26
N PRO A 594 -21.67 1.07 -5.01
CA PRO A 594 -21.15 -0.09 -5.73
C PRO A 594 -20.03 0.34 -6.68
N ILE A 595 -18.81 -0.06 -6.34
CA ILE A 595 -17.57 0.43 -6.94
C ILE A 595 -17.56 0.37 -8.48
N ARG A 596 -18.21 -0.64 -9.05
CA ARG A 596 -18.29 -0.86 -10.50
C ARG A 596 -19.15 0.18 -11.23
N LYS A 597 -20.18 0.75 -10.58
CA LYS A 597 -20.95 1.85 -11.17
C LYS A 597 -20.03 3.05 -11.39
N LEU A 598 -19.33 3.49 -10.34
CA LEU A 598 -18.43 4.64 -10.44
C LEU A 598 -17.26 4.38 -11.41
N ARG A 599 -16.63 3.19 -11.35
CA ARG A 599 -15.54 2.84 -12.27
C ARG A 599 -15.98 2.80 -13.74
N PHE A 600 -17.20 2.34 -14.02
CA PHE A 600 -17.73 2.42 -15.38
C PHE A 600 -17.72 3.86 -15.92
N PHE A 601 -18.19 4.85 -15.14
CA PHE A 601 -18.18 6.24 -15.58
C PHE A 601 -16.77 6.82 -15.67
N ARG A 602 -15.87 6.44 -14.75
CA ARG A 602 -14.44 6.75 -14.85
C ARG A 602 -13.83 6.26 -16.15
N ASP A 603 -14.12 5.02 -16.53
CA ASP A 603 -13.57 4.39 -17.73
C ASP A 603 -14.21 4.95 -19.00
N PHE A 604 -15.52 5.14 -19.00
CA PHE A 604 -16.27 5.69 -20.12
C PHE A 604 -15.81 7.12 -20.44
N PHE A 605 -15.87 8.03 -19.45
CA PHE A 605 -15.47 9.42 -19.63
C PHE A 605 -13.95 9.62 -19.61
N GLY A 606 -13.19 8.72 -19.00
CA GLY A 606 -11.73 8.75 -18.98
C GLY A 606 -11.11 9.88 -18.13
N TYR A 607 -11.87 10.58 -17.29
CA TYR A 607 -11.35 11.72 -16.52
C TYR A 607 -10.19 11.39 -15.54
N PRO A 608 -10.00 10.17 -15.00
CA PRO A 608 -8.83 9.86 -14.19
C PRO A 608 -7.50 9.89 -14.97
N LYS A 609 -7.53 9.83 -16.30
CA LYS A 609 -6.33 9.97 -17.14
C LYS A 609 -5.65 11.33 -16.97
N ALA A 610 -6.34 12.32 -16.40
CA ALA A 610 -5.75 13.60 -16.04
C ALA A 610 -4.48 13.44 -15.19
N MET A 611 -4.40 12.42 -14.32
CA MET A 611 -3.21 12.11 -13.53
C MET A 611 -1.95 11.81 -14.37
N THR A 612 -2.12 11.37 -15.61
CA THR A 612 -1.01 11.00 -16.50
C THR A 612 -0.50 12.17 -17.34
N VAL A 613 -1.24 13.28 -17.36
CA VAL A 613 -0.89 14.46 -18.14
C VAL A 613 0.09 15.29 -17.34
N PHE A 614 1.36 15.25 -17.73
CA PHE A 614 2.41 16.01 -17.06
C PHE A 614 2.34 17.48 -17.45
N LYS A 615 2.43 18.37 -16.45
CA LYS A 615 2.54 19.82 -16.63
C LYS A 615 3.81 20.31 -15.96
N ASP A 616 4.54 21.20 -16.64
CA ASP A 616 5.73 21.84 -16.08
C ASP A 616 5.37 22.68 -14.85
N ASP A 617 5.96 22.33 -13.70
CA ASP A 617 5.71 22.98 -12.41
C ASP A 617 6.01 24.47 -12.42
N SER A 618 6.98 24.92 -13.22
CA SER A 618 7.33 26.34 -13.36
C SER A 618 6.18 27.16 -13.93
N ARG A 619 5.33 26.54 -14.76
CA ARG A 619 4.22 27.19 -15.47
C ARG A 619 2.88 27.05 -14.74
N PHE A 620 2.72 26.05 -13.88
CA PHE A 620 1.43 25.69 -13.27
C PHE A 620 1.41 25.70 -11.73
N GLY A 621 2.46 26.18 -11.06
CA GLY A 621 2.39 26.60 -9.65
C GLY A 621 3.27 25.82 -8.66
N ALA A 622 4.56 25.63 -8.99
CA ALA A 622 5.61 25.17 -8.07
C ALA A 622 5.32 23.81 -7.39
N GLY A 623 5.09 22.75 -8.18
CA GLY A 623 4.97 21.38 -7.64
C GLY A 623 3.56 20.97 -7.21
N ARG A 624 2.52 21.72 -7.61
CA ARG A 624 1.14 21.53 -7.11
C ARG A 624 0.14 21.02 -8.14
N HIS A 625 0.59 20.71 -9.35
CA HIS A 625 -0.29 20.20 -10.41
C HIS A 625 -0.91 18.86 -10.05
N GLU A 626 -0.09 17.87 -9.71
CA GLU A 626 -0.51 16.52 -9.37
C GLU A 626 -1.52 16.49 -8.19
N PRO A 627 -1.27 17.19 -7.05
CA PRO A 627 -2.27 17.37 -6.01
C PRO A 627 -3.59 17.98 -6.49
N ALA A 628 -3.54 19.03 -7.32
CA ALA A 628 -4.74 19.70 -7.82
C ALA A 628 -5.59 18.76 -8.69
N VAL A 629 -4.94 18.02 -9.59
CA VAL A 629 -5.61 17.08 -10.51
C VAL A 629 -6.27 15.93 -9.76
N SER A 630 -5.58 15.35 -8.78
CA SER A 630 -6.15 14.30 -7.93
C SER A 630 -7.44 14.79 -7.24
N ARG A 631 -7.49 16.05 -6.78
CA ARG A 631 -8.71 16.63 -6.21
C ARG A 631 -9.81 16.86 -7.24
N LEU A 632 -9.48 17.33 -8.44
CA LEU A 632 -10.46 17.48 -9.52
C LEU A 632 -11.09 16.13 -9.90
N ILE A 633 -10.34 15.03 -9.82
CA ILE A 633 -10.87 13.69 -10.04
C ILE A 633 -11.87 13.32 -8.93
N ASP A 634 -11.51 13.53 -7.66
CA ASP A 634 -12.39 13.31 -6.51
C ASP A 634 -13.68 14.17 -6.60
N GLU A 635 -13.59 15.42 -7.01
CA GLU A 635 -14.76 16.30 -7.23
C GLU A 635 -15.65 15.81 -8.39
N ALA A 636 -15.05 15.27 -9.46
CA ALA A 636 -15.79 14.63 -10.54
C ALA A 636 -16.48 13.34 -10.06
N ASP A 637 -15.80 12.54 -9.22
CA ASP A 637 -16.37 11.34 -8.63
C ASP A 637 -17.58 11.67 -7.75
N MET A 638 -17.48 12.70 -6.91
CA MET A 638 -18.59 13.17 -6.09
C MET A 638 -19.79 13.61 -6.94
N LEU A 639 -19.56 14.29 -8.07
CA LEU A 639 -20.63 14.66 -8.99
C LEU A 639 -21.30 13.43 -9.60
N VAL A 640 -20.51 12.45 -10.03
CA VAL A 640 -21.01 11.20 -10.59
C VAL A 640 -21.82 10.43 -9.55
N GLU A 641 -21.31 10.29 -8.32
CA GLU A 641 -22.01 9.63 -7.23
C GLU A 641 -23.31 10.35 -6.85
N TYR A 642 -23.32 11.68 -6.81
CA TYR A 642 -24.53 12.47 -6.54
C TYR A 642 -25.64 12.21 -7.57
N ILE A 643 -25.27 12.07 -8.85
CA ILE A 643 -26.23 11.72 -9.91
C ILE A 643 -26.63 10.25 -9.82
N LEU A 644 -25.69 9.34 -9.53
CA LEU A 644 -25.96 7.91 -9.37
C LEU A 644 -26.81 7.57 -8.15
N GLU A 645 -26.81 8.41 -7.12
CA GLU A 645 -27.67 8.25 -5.96
C GLU A 645 -29.15 8.38 -6.34
N LYS A 646 -29.45 9.22 -7.33
CA LYS A 646 -30.80 9.33 -7.92
C LYS A 646 -31.06 8.23 -8.95
N ASP A 647 -30.03 7.83 -9.71
CA ASP A 647 -30.06 6.75 -10.72
C ASP A 647 -31.10 6.99 -11.84
N GLU A 648 -31.39 8.26 -12.15
CA GLU A 648 -32.36 8.69 -13.17
C GLU A 648 -31.67 9.46 -14.29
N ARG A 649 -31.90 9.06 -15.56
CA ARG A 649 -31.35 9.70 -16.78
C ARG A 649 -29.87 10.08 -16.64
N VAL A 650 -29.08 9.18 -16.03
CA VAL A 650 -27.72 9.46 -15.53
C VAL A 650 -26.81 10.12 -16.58
N PHE A 651 -26.80 9.60 -17.81
CA PHE A 651 -25.99 10.19 -18.88
C PHE A 651 -26.41 11.60 -19.25
N GLU A 652 -27.71 11.86 -19.33
CA GLU A 652 -28.22 13.18 -19.66
C GLU A 652 -27.89 14.19 -18.57
N GLU A 653 -28.13 13.83 -17.31
CA GLU A 653 -27.77 14.67 -16.16
C GLU A 653 -26.26 14.95 -16.12
N LEU A 654 -25.42 13.92 -16.34
CA LEU A 654 -23.97 14.10 -16.41
C LEU A 654 -23.53 14.99 -17.56
N LEU A 655 -24.23 14.98 -18.69
CA LEU A 655 -23.88 15.78 -19.87
C LEU A 655 -24.46 17.20 -19.83
N THR A 656 -25.48 17.46 -19.01
CA THR A 656 -26.23 18.72 -19.04
C THR A 656 -26.25 19.48 -17.72
N THR A 657 -25.82 18.89 -16.59
CA THR A 657 -25.80 19.54 -15.29
C THR A 657 -24.98 20.84 -15.31
N GLU A 658 -25.49 21.88 -14.69
CA GLU A 658 -24.75 23.13 -14.46
C GLU A 658 -24.15 23.17 -13.05
N LYS A 659 -24.41 22.12 -12.25
CA LYS A 659 -24.03 22.01 -10.83
C LYS A 659 -22.79 21.16 -10.65
N PHE A 660 -21.81 21.66 -9.89
CA PHE A 660 -20.53 21.00 -9.64
C PHE A 660 -20.10 21.09 -8.17
N TYR A 661 -19.19 20.20 -7.79
CA TYR A 661 -18.45 20.30 -6.53
C TYR A 661 -17.12 21.02 -6.74
N LEU A 662 -16.78 21.93 -5.83
CA LEU A 662 -15.52 22.66 -5.79
C LEU A 662 -15.16 23.01 -4.34
N TYR A 663 -14.03 22.48 -3.87
CA TYR A 663 -13.59 22.57 -2.47
C TYR A 663 -14.67 22.15 -1.47
N HIS A 664 -15.49 21.17 -1.82
CA HIS A 664 -16.60 20.72 -0.98
C HIS A 664 -16.49 19.23 -0.70
N SER A 665 -17.02 18.78 0.45
CA SER A 665 -16.97 17.37 0.86
C SER A 665 -18.25 16.60 0.55
N GLY A 666 -19.34 17.32 0.32
CA GLY A 666 -20.68 16.76 0.15
C GLY A 666 -21.57 17.10 1.34
N ASP A 667 -20.98 17.49 2.48
CA ASP A 667 -21.73 17.95 3.64
C ASP A 667 -22.00 19.46 3.58
N ASN A 668 -23.19 19.80 3.08
CA ASN A 668 -23.66 21.17 2.94
C ASN A 668 -23.86 21.88 4.28
N GLN A 669 -24.17 21.15 5.35
CA GLN A 669 -24.41 21.73 6.66
C GLN A 669 -23.09 22.16 7.31
N ALA A 670 -22.11 21.26 7.35
CA ALA A 670 -20.78 21.55 7.88
C ALA A 670 -20.13 22.72 7.11
N MET A 671 -20.23 22.71 5.77
CA MET A 671 -19.68 23.77 4.92
C MET A 671 -20.32 25.13 5.22
N LYS A 672 -21.65 25.19 5.34
CA LYS A 672 -22.37 26.42 5.67
C LYS A 672 -21.98 26.98 7.02
N VAL A 673 -21.81 26.11 8.03
CA VAL A 673 -21.36 26.52 9.37
C VAL A 673 -19.96 27.14 9.31
N GLY A 674 -18.99 26.45 8.70
CA GLY A 674 -17.62 26.96 8.66
C GLY A 674 -17.46 28.21 7.78
N SER A 675 -18.17 28.30 6.65
CA SER A 675 -18.20 29.52 5.84
C SER A 675 -18.77 30.71 6.63
N GLY A 676 -19.82 30.48 7.41
CA GLY A 676 -20.44 31.50 8.27
C GLY A 676 -19.54 31.94 9.43
N GLU A 677 -18.76 31.05 10.04
CA GLU A 677 -17.80 31.40 11.10
C GLU A 677 -16.76 32.42 10.62
N LEU A 678 -16.22 32.27 9.41
CA LEU A 678 -15.28 33.23 8.83
C LEU A 678 -15.90 34.63 8.68
N LYS A 679 -17.16 34.69 8.27
CA LYS A 679 -17.88 35.96 8.13
C LYS A 679 -18.11 36.62 9.49
N LYS A 680 -18.51 35.83 10.51
CA LYS A 680 -18.68 36.33 11.89
C LYS A 680 -17.39 36.98 12.41
N VAL A 681 -16.24 36.33 12.20
CA VAL A 681 -14.94 36.89 12.60
C VAL A 681 -14.69 38.23 11.89
N TYR A 682 -14.88 38.28 10.57
CA TYR A 682 -14.68 39.50 9.79
C TYR A 682 -15.57 40.63 10.29
N GLU A 683 -16.88 40.40 10.39
CA GLU A 683 -17.85 41.41 10.83
C GLU A 683 -17.58 41.91 12.25
N TYR A 684 -17.14 41.01 13.14
CA TYR A 684 -16.80 41.37 14.51
C TYR A 684 -15.53 42.22 14.58
N PHE A 685 -14.46 41.83 13.87
CA PHE A 685 -13.15 42.47 14.02
C PHE A 685 -12.88 43.64 13.08
N ARG A 686 -13.59 43.76 11.94
CA ARG A 686 -13.41 44.86 10.96
C ARG A 686 -13.65 46.26 11.51
N LYS A 687 -14.33 46.37 12.66
CA LYS A 687 -14.66 47.64 13.32
C LYS A 687 -13.59 48.12 14.31
N PHE A 688 -12.55 47.32 14.51
CA PHE A 688 -11.48 47.60 15.47
C PHE A 688 -10.13 47.74 14.76
N ASP A 689 -9.20 48.45 15.40
CA ASP A 689 -7.82 48.59 14.93
C ASP A 689 -6.93 47.43 15.39
N TRP A 690 -7.31 46.22 15.01
CA TRP A 690 -6.67 44.98 15.47
C TRP A 690 -5.20 44.84 15.05
N GLU A 691 -4.73 45.65 14.09
CA GLU A 691 -3.34 45.66 13.61
C GLU A 691 -2.36 46.17 14.67
N THR A 692 -2.78 47.16 15.46
CA THR A 692 -1.96 47.83 16.47
C THR A 692 -2.05 47.19 17.86
N TRP A 693 -2.97 46.24 18.05
CA TRP A 693 -3.19 45.56 19.33
C TRP A 693 -1.97 44.81 19.86
N GLU A 694 -1.81 44.84 21.18
CA GLU A 694 -0.93 44.03 22.01
C GLU A 694 -1.74 42.88 22.67
N PRO A 695 -1.08 41.85 23.26
CA PRO A 695 -1.80 40.71 23.83
C PRO A 695 -2.92 41.08 24.81
N ASP A 696 -2.77 42.11 25.63
CA ASP A 696 -3.79 42.46 26.63
C ASP A 696 -5.07 43.04 26.01
N ASP A 697 -4.99 43.61 24.80
CA ASP A 697 -6.15 44.14 24.07
C ASP A 697 -7.12 43.03 23.61
N VAL A 698 -6.69 41.76 23.64
CA VAL A 698 -7.56 40.62 23.32
C VAL A 698 -8.57 40.32 24.42
N VAL A 699 -8.29 40.70 25.68
CA VAL A 699 -9.08 40.28 26.86
C VAL A 699 -10.59 40.52 26.67
N PRO A 700 -11.06 41.70 26.21
CA PRO A 700 -12.50 41.95 26.03
C PRO A 700 -13.14 41.13 24.91
N HIS A 701 -12.35 40.60 23.98
CA HIS A 701 -12.83 39.88 22.80
C HIS A 701 -12.67 38.36 22.93
N LYS A 702 -12.00 37.90 23.99
CA LYS A 702 -11.64 36.50 24.19
C LYS A 702 -12.85 35.57 24.22
N GLU A 703 -13.93 35.97 24.87
CA GLU A 703 -15.17 35.18 24.92
C GLU A 703 -15.71 34.91 23.51
N PHE A 704 -15.86 35.97 22.69
CA PHE A 704 -16.25 35.85 21.29
C PHE A 704 -15.29 34.96 20.50
N MET A 705 -13.98 35.20 20.63
CA MET A 705 -12.97 34.41 19.93
C MET A 705 -13.12 32.93 20.23
N LEU A 706 -13.30 32.56 21.49
CA LEU A 706 -13.45 31.16 21.90
C LEU A 706 -14.76 30.49 21.43
N THR A 707 -15.72 31.23 20.87
CA THR A 707 -16.87 30.63 20.17
C THR A 707 -16.50 30.04 18.80
N ILE A 708 -15.40 30.51 18.20
CA ILE A 708 -14.95 30.11 16.86
C ILE A 708 -13.92 28.98 16.97
N TRP A 709 -14.00 28.01 16.07
CA TRP A 709 -13.16 26.81 16.12
C TRP A 709 -11.65 27.13 16.06
N GLU A 710 -11.23 28.06 15.20
CA GLU A 710 -9.83 28.42 14.96
C GLU A 710 -9.12 28.93 16.23
N PHE A 711 -9.81 29.76 17.01
CA PHE A 711 -9.25 30.37 18.21
C PHE A 711 -9.18 29.37 19.37
N ARG A 712 -10.13 28.44 19.48
CA ARG A 712 -10.10 27.38 20.51
C ARG A 712 -8.88 26.46 20.42
N LYS A 713 -8.29 26.30 19.23
CA LYS A 713 -7.14 25.42 18.99
C LYS A 713 -5.78 26.10 19.15
N ALA A 714 -5.74 27.43 19.35
CA ALA A 714 -4.50 28.13 19.65
C ALA A 714 -3.99 27.71 21.03
N ARG A 715 -2.76 27.13 21.10
CA ARG A 715 -2.15 26.45 22.26
C ARG A 715 -2.41 27.15 23.62
N GLY A 716 -3.47 26.76 24.32
CA GLY A 716 -3.80 27.20 25.68
C GLY A 716 -4.68 28.46 25.78
N GLY A 717 -5.14 29.04 24.67
CA GLY A 717 -6.01 30.21 24.67
C GLY A 717 -5.40 31.45 25.35
N ASP A 718 -4.07 31.51 25.45
CA ASP A 718 -3.41 32.71 25.94
C ASP A 718 -3.61 33.87 24.94
N ASN A 719 -3.57 35.09 25.46
CA ASN A 719 -3.98 36.24 24.65
C ASN A 719 -3.02 36.48 23.47
N LYS A 720 -1.72 36.16 23.65
CA LYS A 720 -0.70 36.24 22.61
C LYS A 720 -1.00 35.31 21.43
N SER A 721 -1.39 34.06 21.69
CA SER A 721 -1.69 33.08 20.63
C SER A 721 -3.02 33.40 19.92
N LEU A 722 -4.00 33.92 20.66
CA LEU A 722 -5.26 34.41 20.12
C LEU A 722 -5.02 35.61 19.18
N LEU A 723 -4.24 36.60 19.63
CA LEU A 723 -3.87 37.76 18.82
C LEU A 723 -3.11 37.36 17.55
N SER A 724 -2.12 36.47 17.69
CA SER A 724 -1.36 35.97 16.54
C SER A 724 -2.26 35.27 15.52
N THR A 725 -3.27 34.52 15.99
CA THR A 725 -4.26 33.87 15.13
C THR A 725 -5.13 34.90 14.42
N LEU A 726 -5.58 35.95 15.12
CA LEU A 726 -6.39 37.04 14.58
C LEU A 726 -5.63 37.83 13.51
N LYS A 727 -4.42 38.33 13.82
CA LYS A 727 -3.58 39.12 12.91
C LYS A 727 -3.20 38.33 11.64
N ARG A 728 -3.15 36.99 11.71
CA ARG A 728 -2.97 36.14 10.53
C ARG A 728 -4.23 35.98 9.69
N MET A 729 -5.41 35.97 10.33
CA MET A 729 -6.70 35.72 9.70
C MET A 729 -7.27 36.94 8.99
N MET A 730 -7.27 38.08 9.68
CA MET A 730 -7.98 39.28 9.24
C MET A 730 -7.56 39.81 7.86
N PRO A 731 -6.26 39.90 7.50
CA PRO A 731 -5.86 40.37 6.16
C PRO A 731 -6.48 39.55 5.03
N ALA A 732 -6.69 38.26 5.28
CA ALA A 732 -7.25 37.36 4.31
C ALA A 732 -8.78 37.51 4.23
N LEU A 733 -9.45 37.64 5.38
CA LEU A 733 -10.90 37.89 5.46
C LEU A 733 -11.28 39.25 4.86
N GLU A 734 -10.51 40.30 5.13
CA GLU A 734 -10.70 41.62 4.52
C GLU A 734 -10.62 41.57 3.01
N ARG A 735 -9.59 40.93 2.46
CA ARG A 735 -9.50 40.72 1.00
C ARG A 735 -10.68 39.92 0.44
N HIS A 736 -11.34 39.09 1.25
CA HIS A 736 -12.45 38.24 0.81
C HIS A 736 -13.80 38.93 0.88
N PHE A 737 -14.07 39.70 1.93
CA PHE A 737 -15.40 40.19 2.26
C PHE A 737 -15.57 41.70 2.04
N SER A 738 -14.48 42.45 1.85
CA SER A 738 -14.54 43.90 1.63
C SER A 738 -15.30 44.31 0.37
N ALA A 739 -15.38 43.42 -0.62
CA ALA A 739 -16.11 43.66 -1.87
C ALA A 739 -17.56 43.10 -1.85
N GLY A 740 -18.10 42.76 -0.67
CA GLY A 740 -19.52 42.43 -0.48
C GLY A 740 -19.89 40.95 -0.64
N GLN A 741 -18.93 40.04 -0.71
CA GLN A 741 -19.16 38.60 -0.81
C GLN A 741 -20.01 38.10 0.36
N ALA A 742 -21.02 37.25 0.07
CA ALA A 742 -21.88 36.72 1.11
C ALA A 742 -21.18 35.63 1.94
N ASN A 743 -20.32 34.82 1.31
CA ASN A 743 -19.73 33.63 1.92
C ASN A 743 -18.22 33.51 1.71
N GLY A 744 -17.53 33.05 2.74
CA GLY A 744 -16.09 32.79 2.73
C GLY A 744 -15.78 31.33 2.42
N MET A 745 -14.76 31.07 1.59
CA MET A 745 -14.29 29.70 1.39
C MET A 745 -13.47 29.24 2.61
N PRO A 746 -13.87 28.17 3.32
CA PRO A 746 -13.25 27.77 4.58
C PRO A 746 -11.85 27.13 4.44
N TYR A 747 -11.23 27.03 3.27
CA TYR A 747 -9.98 26.26 3.11
C TYR A 747 -8.70 27.08 2.89
N MET A 748 -8.78 28.36 2.53
CA MET A 748 -7.64 29.07 1.93
C MET A 748 -6.93 30.12 2.79
N LYS A 749 -7.45 30.54 3.95
CA LYS A 749 -7.08 31.85 4.50
C LYS A 749 -6.62 31.91 5.96
N VAL A 750 -6.70 30.80 6.70
CA VAL A 750 -6.05 30.64 8.01
C VAL A 750 -5.41 29.27 8.13
N SER A 751 -4.65 29.02 9.18
CA SER A 751 -4.27 27.66 9.58
C SER A 751 -5.49 26.87 10.05
N MET A 752 -6.54 26.85 9.23
CA MET A 752 -7.73 26.01 9.33
C MET A 752 -7.25 24.63 9.72
N GLY A 753 -8.00 24.06 10.66
CA GLY A 753 -7.74 22.92 11.52
C GLY A 753 -7.44 21.59 10.92
N PHE A 754 -6.76 21.59 9.81
CA PHE A 754 -6.87 20.53 8.87
C PHE A 754 -6.00 19.34 9.31
N TRP A 755 -4.85 19.61 9.93
CA TRP A 755 -4.03 18.58 10.57
C TRP A 755 -4.63 18.07 11.89
N HIS A 756 -5.72 18.67 12.42
CA HIS A 756 -6.23 18.45 13.78
C HIS A 756 -7.78 18.41 13.93
N GLY A 757 -8.53 18.10 12.87
CA GLY A 757 -9.99 17.90 12.92
C GLY A 757 -10.82 19.20 13.01
N GLY A 758 -10.73 20.04 11.97
CA GLY A 758 -11.56 21.24 11.78
C GLY A 758 -13.07 20.97 11.75
N ASN A 759 -13.88 22.02 11.91
CA ASN A 759 -15.34 21.98 11.78
C ASN A 759 -15.84 21.73 10.34
N VAL A 760 -15.01 21.96 9.33
CA VAL A 760 -15.29 21.59 7.93
C VAL A 760 -14.19 20.66 7.43
N LEU A 761 -14.57 19.42 7.13
CA LEU A 761 -13.67 18.41 6.59
C LEU A 761 -13.98 18.18 5.12
N GLY A 762 -12.95 18.10 4.30
CA GLY A 762 -13.04 17.49 2.97
C GLY A 762 -13.51 16.04 3.11
N ARG A 763 -14.04 15.42 2.04
CA ARG A 763 -14.32 13.97 1.98
C ARG A 763 -13.14 13.13 2.48
N THR A 764 -11.96 13.67 2.23
CA THR A 764 -10.67 13.04 2.42
C THR A 764 -10.01 13.39 3.75
N GLY A 765 -10.60 14.30 4.53
CA GLY A 765 -10.00 14.71 5.80
C GLY A 765 -8.55 15.19 5.64
N GLN A 766 -8.14 15.73 4.46
CA GLN A 766 -6.82 16.33 4.13
C GLN A 766 -6.87 17.73 3.47
N GLN A 767 -5.83 18.56 3.67
CA GLN A 767 -5.78 19.97 3.24
C GLN A 767 -5.26 20.05 1.81
N MET A 768 -5.86 20.90 0.97
CA MET A 768 -5.11 21.52 -0.12
C MET A 768 -4.97 23.03 0.13
N ARG A 769 -3.73 23.51 0.03
CA ARG A 769 -3.42 24.94 0.03
C ARG A 769 -3.41 25.45 -1.40
N GLY A 770 -4.12 26.53 -1.67
CA GLY A 770 -3.84 27.39 -2.82
C GLY A 770 -4.92 27.45 -3.90
N GLU A 771 -4.74 28.46 -4.74
CA GLU A 771 -5.62 28.92 -5.81
C GLU A 771 -5.70 28.00 -7.02
N GLN A 772 -4.91 26.92 -7.04
CA GLN A 772 -4.73 26.08 -8.22
C GLN A 772 -6.01 25.34 -8.64
N VAL A 773 -6.81 24.82 -7.71
CA VAL A 773 -8.06 24.12 -8.10
C VAL A 773 -9.05 25.13 -8.69
N ALA A 774 -9.29 26.26 -8.01
CA ALA A 774 -10.14 27.34 -8.54
C ALA A 774 -9.66 27.88 -9.90
N SER A 775 -8.34 27.95 -10.14
CA SER A 775 -7.82 28.43 -11.41
C SER A 775 -8.17 27.50 -12.59
N TYR A 776 -8.21 26.18 -12.40
CA TYR A 776 -8.71 25.24 -13.42
C TYR A 776 -10.19 25.45 -13.74
N TRP A 777 -10.96 25.95 -12.78
CA TRP A 777 -12.35 26.34 -12.96
C TRP A 777 -12.51 27.76 -13.57
N ASN A 778 -11.41 28.51 -13.75
CA ASN A 778 -11.39 29.93 -14.13
C ASN A 778 -12.09 30.84 -13.10
N ILE A 779 -11.94 30.53 -11.81
CA ILE A 779 -12.54 31.28 -10.72
C ILE A 779 -11.45 32.06 -9.97
N ASP A 780 -11.63 33.38 -9.83
CA ASP A 780 -10.83 34.18 -8.91
C ASP A 780 -11.30 33.94 -7.47
N TRP A 781 -10.63 33.00 -6.81
CA TRP A 781 -10.93 32.61 -5.43
C TRP A 781 -10.91 33.78 -4.44
N LYS A 782 -10.22 34.90 -4.73
CA LYS A 782 -10.17 36.07 -3.83
C LYS A 782 -11.47 36.84 -3.81
N LYS A 783 -12.20 36.82 -4.93
CA LYS A 783 -13.44 37.57 -5.14
C LYS A 783 -14.67 36.67 -5.22
N TRP A 784 -14.48 35.36 -5.27
CA TRP A 784 -15.56 34.40 -5.43
C TRP A 784 -16.48 34.38 -4.22
N ASP A 785 -17.78 34.63 -4.46
CA ASP A 785 -18.83 34.37 -3.49
C ASP A 785 -19.11 32.87 -3.44
N TYR A 786 -18.46 32.20 -2.47
CA TYR A 786 -18.40 30.75 -2.39
C TYR A 786 -19.78 30.15 -2.08
N PRO A 787 -20.34 29.23 -2.89
CA PRO A 787 -21.61 28.59 -2.58
C PRO A 787 -21.40 27.49 -1.52
N PRO A 788 -21.92 27.65 -0.28
CA PRO A 788 -21.73 26.66 0.78
C PRO A 788 -22.66 25.45 0.67
N VAL A 789 -23.57 25.45 -0.29
CA VAL A 789 -24.46 24.32 -0.61
C VAL A 789 -24.11 23.85 -2.01
N GLN A 790 -23.59 22.64 -2.13
CA GLN A 790 -23.13 22.03 -3.37
C GLN A 790 -23.77 20.63 -3.61
N PRO A 791 -23.89 20.17 -4.86
CA PRO A 791 -23.33 20.77 -6.08
C PRO A 791 -24.05 22.08 -6.45
N ALA A 792 -23.28 23.09 -6.87
CA ALA A 792 -23.77 24.45 -7.14
C ALA A 792 -23.46 24.88 -8.56
N ALA A 793 -24.24 25.83 -9.08
CA ALA A 793 -24.02 26.38 -10.41
C ALA A 793 -22.63 27.03 -10.51
N ILE A 794 -21.83 26.60 -11.50
CA ILE A 794 -20.52 27.22 -11.80
C ILE A 794 -20.63 27.96 -13.13
N PRO A 795 -20.30 29.26 -13.20
CA PRO A 795 -20.42 30.05 -14.42
C PRO A 795 -19.65 29.42 -15.60
N ASN A 796 -20.27 29.47 -16.79
CA ASN A 796 -19.69 28.98 -18.05
C ASN A 796 -19.32 27.48 -18.07
N ARG A 797 -19.97 26.65 -17.24
CA ARG A 797 -19.77 25.20 -17.20
C ARG A 797 -21.09 24.46 -17.36
N LYS A 798 -21.08 23.38 -18.13
CA LYS A 798 -22.24 22.52 -18.38
C LYS A 798 -21.80 21.09 -18.72
N GLY A 799 -22.24 20.14 -17.92
CA GLY A 799 -21.90 18.73 -18.03
C GLY A 799 -20.43 18.40 -17.70
N ILE A 800 -20.19 17.11 -17.51
CA ILE A 800 -18.89 16.53 -17.17
C ILE A 800 -17.83 16.76 -18.27
N LEU A 801 -18.25 16.97 -19.53
CA LEU A 801 -17.34 17.32 -20.63
C LEU A 801 -16.76 18.74 -20.51
N THR A 802 -17.28 19.56 -19.59
CA THR A 802 -16.68 20.86 -19.24
C THR A 802 -15.97 20.85 -17.89
N HIS A 803 -16.00 19.71 -17.18
CA HIS A 803 -15.31 19.51 -15.92
C HIS A 803 -13.78 19.53 -16.14
N PRO A 804 -12.98 20.25 -15.32
CA PRO A 804 -11.55 20.34 -15.55
C PRO A 804 -10.80 19.01 -15.61
N ALA A 805 -11.16 18.03 -14.77
CA ALA A 805 -10.59 16.67 -14.85
C ALA A 805 -10.71 16.05 -16.25
N TRP A 806 -11.89 16.12 -16.88
CA TRP A 806 -12.09 15.59 -18.23
C TRP A 806 -11.33 16.41 -19.28
N LEU A 807 -11.33 17.74 -19.14
CA LEU A 807 -10.61 18.63 -20.05
C LEU A 807 -9.09 18.38 -20.03
N ILE A 808 -8.52 18.12 -18.85
CA ILE A 808 -7.10 17.79 -18.68
C ILE A 808 -6.81 16.40 -19.23
N ALA A 809 -7.66 15.41 -18.94
CA ALA A 809 -7.53 14.04 -19.47
C ALA A 809 -7.49 13.98 -21.01
N HIS A 810 -8.09 14.97 -21.68
CA HIS A 810 -8.09 15.14 -23.14
C HIS A 810 -7.34 16.41 -23.54
N ALA A 811 -6.17 16.65 -22.93
CA ALA A 811 -5.24 17.71 -23.28
C ALA A 811 -3.83 17.14 -23.46
N GLN A 812 -2.97 17.89 -24.15
CA GLN A 812 -1.54 17.60 -24.24
C GLN A 812 -0.81 18.21 -23.04
N ASN A 813 0.47 17.84 -22.85
CA ASN A 813 1.31 18.39 -21.77
C ASN A 813 1.41 19.92 -21.84
N LEU A 814 1.41 20.52 -23.03
CA LEU A 814 1.60 21.97 -23.17
C LEU A 814 0.32 22.76 -23.49
N GLU A 815 -0.75 22.09 -23.94
CA GLU A 815 -1.92 22.77 -24.49
C GLU A 815 -3.23 21.97 -24.42
N THR A 816 -4.35 22.67 -24.58
CA THR A 816 -5.68 22.06 -24.78
C THR A 816 -5.75 21.33 -26.11
N ASP A 817 -6.58 20.29 -26.23
CA ASP A 817 -6.68 19.50 -27.45
C ASP A 817 -8.14 19.27 -27.89
N PRO A 818 -8.73 20.16 -28.71
CA PRO A 818 -10.10 20.04 -29.17
C PRO A 818 -10.29 18.89 -30.17
N ILE A 819 -9.23 18.45 -30.87
CA ILE A 819 -9.31 17.34 -31.83
C ILE A 819 -9.54 16.03 -31.08
N HIS A 820 -8.73 15.74 -30.06
CA HIS A 820 -8.91 14.52 -29.25
C HIS A 820 -10.26 14.49 -28.54
N ARG A 821 -10.75 15.65 -28.08
CA ARG A 821 -12.10 15.79 -27.51
C ARG A 821 -13.19 15.52 -28.53
N GLY A 822 -13.08 16.10 -29.73
CA GLY A 822 -14.02 15.87 -30.84
C GLY A 822 -14.03 14.42 -31.30
N LYS A 823 -12.85 13.79 -31.38
CA LYS A 823 -12.69 12.36 -31.65
C LYS A 823 -13.40 11.51 -30.60
N TRP A 824 -13.18 11.79 -29.31
CA TRP A 824 -13.87 11.10 -28.23
C TRP A 824 -15.40 11.25 -28.35
N ILE A 825 -15.92 12.45 -28.60
CA ILE A 825 -17.37 12.67 -28.78
C ILE A 825 -17.90 11.83 -29.95
N ARG A 826 -17.23 11.88 -31.10
CA ARG A 826 -17.65 11.16 -32.30
C ARG A 826 -17.66 9.65 -32.08
N GLU A 827 -16.61 9.10 -31.47
CA GLU A 827 -16.42 7.65 -31.34
C GLU A 827 -17.13 7.05 -30.13
N LYS A 828 -17.12 7.75 -28.98
CA LYS A 828 -17.63 7.21 -27.71
C LYS A 828 -19.05 7.63 -27.40
N LEU A 829 -19.42 8.88 -27.72
CA LEU A 829 -20.76 9.40 -27.42
C LEU A 829 -21.73 9.19 -28.57
N LEU A 830 -21.29 9.41 -29.81
CA LEU A 830 -22.13 9.30 -31.01
C LEU A 830 -21.97 7.96 -31.76
N ALA A 831 -21.14 7.04 -31.23
CA ALA A 831 -20.85 5.73 -31.82
C ALA A 831 -20.43 5.75 -33.31
N GLY A 832 -19.88 6.88 -33.78
CA GLY A 832 -19.34 7.01 -35.13
C GLY A 832 -17.92 6.45 -35.24
N THR A 833 -17.40 6.40 -36.46
CA THR A 833 -16.00 6.04 -36.73
C THR A 833 -15.27 7.23 -37.36
N ILE A 834 -13.99 7.39 -37.05
CA ILE A 834 -13.09 8.32 -37.73
C ILE A 834 -12.00 7.46 -38.39
N PRO A 835 -11.81 7.54 -39.72
CA PRO A 835 -10.75 6.79 -40.39
C PRO A 835 -9.38 7.27 -39.90
N ASP A 836 -8.42 6.35 -39.84
CA ASP A 836 -7.04 6.70 -39.49
C ASP A 836 -6.46 7.71 -40.49
N VAL A 837 -5.66 8.63 -39.96
CA VAL A 837 -4.96 9.61 -40.77
C VAL A 837 -3.95 8.88 -41.67
N PRO A 838 -3.94 9.11 -43.00
CA PRO A 838 -2.94 8.52 -43.88
C PRO A 838 -1.52 8.85 -43.40
N ILE A 839 -0.58 7.90 -43.51
CA ILE A 839 0.81 8.03 -43.04
C ILE A 839 1.53 9.27 -43.62
N THR A 840 1.06 9.76 -44.77
CA THR A 840 1.60 10.91 -45.48
C THR A 840 1.18 12.28 -44.93
N VAL A 841 0.28 12.35 -43.95
CA VAL A 841 -0.23 13.62 -43.39
C VAL A 841 0.43 13.92 -42.05
N ASP A 842 1.26 14.96 -42.01
CA ASP A 842 1.77 15.53 -40.75
C ASP A 842 0.70 16.42 -40.11
N ALA A 843 -0.07 15.83 -39.20
CA ALA A 843 -1.16 16.52 -38.48
C ALA A 843 -0.68 17.31 -37.25
N VAL A 844 0.63 17.47 -37.03
CA VAL A 844 1.17 18.14 -35.84
C VAL A 844 1.12 19.67 -35.99
N ILE A 845 0.49 20.35 -35.01
CA ILE A 845 0.48 21.80 -34.91
C ILE A 845 1.66 22.23 -34.02
N PRO A 846 2.70 22.90 -34.53
CA PRO A 846 3.87 23.27 -33.74
C PRO A 846 3.50 24.18 -32.55
N PRO A 847 4.06 23.96 -31.34
CA PRO A 847 3.81 24.79 -30.17
C PRO A 847 4.31 26.24 -30.36
N ASP A 848 3.48 27.22 -30.03
CA ASP A 848 3.84 28.65 -29.97
C ASP A 848 3.28 29.25 -28.67
N PRO A 849 4.13 29.62 -27.69
CA PRO A 849 3.70 30.15 -26.39
C PRO A 849 2.98 31.50 -26.45
N HIS A 850 3.10 32.25 -27.56
CA HIS A 850 2.55 33.59 -27.71
C HIS A 850 1.22 33.60 -28.48
N LYS A 851 0.73 32.42 -28.90
CA LYS A 851 -0.51 32.28 -29.68
C LYS A 851 -1.45 31.27 -29.04
N THR A 852 -2.73 31.58 -29.11
CA THR A 852 -3.78 30.62 -28.77
C THR A 852 -3.78 29.46 -29.76
N LEU A 853 -4.27 28.29 -29.35
CA LEU A 853 -4.42 27.15 -30.26
C LEU A 853 -5.29 27.50 -31.48
N ARG A 854 -6.34 28.31 -31.29
CA ARG A 854 -7.20 28.80 -32.38
C ARG A 854 -6.37 29.53 -33.45
N GLN A 855 -5.55 30.49 -33.04
CA GLN A 855 -4.66 31.24 -33.95
C GLN A 855 -3.62 30.35 -34.65
N ARG A 856 -3.17 29.27 -33.99
CA ARG A 856 -2.25 28.30 -34.59
C ARG A 856 -2.96 27.36 -35.57
N MET A 857 -4.20 27.00 -35.29
CA MET A 857 -5.05 26.19 -36.17
C MET A 857 -5.44 26.92 -37.45
N GLU A 858 -5.73 28.21 -37.39
CA GLU A 858 -6.05 29.05 -38.57
C GLU A 858 -4.95 28.92 -39.64
N LYS A 859 -3.67 28.91 -39.24
CA LYS A 859 -2.53 28.73 -40.15
C LYS A 859 -2.48 27.37 -40.87
N ARG A 860 -3.12 26.34 -40.33
CA ARG A 860 -3.09 24.97 -40.87
C ARG A 860 -4.41 24.56 -41.53
N THR A 861 -5.52 25.15 -41.11
CA THR A 861 -6.87 24.82 -41.59
C THR A 861 -7.35 25.75 -42.69
N GLY A 862 -6.65 26.86 -42.96
CA GLY A 862 -6.89 27.71 -44.13
C GLY A 862 -8.28 28.35 -44.15
N ALA A 863 -8.82 28.71 -42.98
CA ALA A 863 -10.06 29.48 -42.87
C ALA A 863 -9.82 30.98 -43.11
#